data_AF-A0A8D3C8K1-F1
#
_entry.id   AF-A0A8D3C8K1-F1
#
_cell.length_a   1.000
_cell.length_b   1.000
_cell.length_c   1.000
_cell.angle_alpha   90.00
_cell.angle_beta   90.00
_cell.angle_gamma   90.00
#
_symmetry.space_group_name_H-M   'P 1'
#
loop_
_entity.id
_entity.type
_entity.pdbx_description
1 polymer ?
#
loop_
_entity_poly.entity_id
_entity_poly.type
_entity_poly.pdbx_seq_one_letter_code
_entity_poly.pdbx_strand_id
1 'polypeptide(L)'
;MRTRNISLLLLVALAALDRSHGGNHSSRAKRELLVRSKRKWVLATIELTEEEPGPYPRIITQMTNDKREDDHEFRIRGMGVDEEPLGVFSIDKNTGFVSVHRSVDREEHDLYHIRFEVLDRITHERIDRELAFDVEIQDINDNAPIFSPRHIEADVKENTPAGDLEVGFKVTDADLENSPNSKFDISLTSQKPKVPKFGLKHTNGQSVRLTFEGCFDYNKMKKYEVILTAKDHGTPPLSSTAVVTLNIVDSNTHPPTFKKNQYRADVLESTIKRDVLRLSVEDKDTPNTPGWRARYFFITGNEEENYQLETDPETNEGILSVVKAKDYEKTTLAHLQIGVENEEPLFVCKGKSSGAVTPPPPQTVSVAITVIDVNDPPQFDKDLVKLYVKEEEEPEKLLFTPKARDPESDNFRYVLIEDPAHWMTVDEETGQIKSTQKMDRESPFVDKDSVYKVTIGAVDDGKPPATGTCTVLIHMADINDNTPKVVNKSAVMCGNKVNKVTVPVKDTDHHPYGGPFTFSLGGDDDAKSLKQRWKLDPASGEEVGLVSLKPLPYGNYFVPLVIHDQQGMSGPDTLEVIVCDCGEADVCPGKVPISIGFSAAAIGLVFAGLLLFLLLLLIITCQCGRKAFSHIPIEPDGGNQTLINYNQEAGGAACEALPMHLLNSKNGAAQTDGLKKDTRKIYHPDSAVDNSVKRYNPSGLGMGWSTLPGQGRRDTVGSFGGQDVYSTWMTKGSNSNREGYLRHQQSLSVLSSQQITNHIQRKLQTIEGNHNEPIKDAMDRPREFADEGRSIGCQSLDQLSLINLGDDLEFLNNLGPTFNKLGNICHQAIQDVNVQM
;
A
#
# COMPACT_ATOMS: atom_id res chain seq x y z
N MET A 1 -20.31 28.05 -57.47
CA MET A 1 -21.16 29.28 -57.45
C MET A 1 -20.30 30.46 -56.99
N ARG A 2 -20.83 31.69 -57.11
CA ARG A 2 -20.34 32.98 -56.55
C ARG A 2 -19.51 32.82 -55.24
N THR A 3 -18.43 33.56 -54.96
CA THR A 3 -18.14 35.01 -55.17
C THR A 3 -16.62 35.32 -55.33
N ARG A 4 -16.26 36.63 -55.28
CA ARG A 4 -14.90 37.22 -55.19
C ARG A 4 -14.07 37.31 -56.48
N ASN A 5 -14.65 38.06 -57.40
CA ASN A 5 -13.99 38.74 -58.52
C ASN A 5 -12.88 39.72 -58.09
N ILE A 6 -11.99 40.05 -59.04
CA ILE A 6 -11.17 41.29 -59.16
C ILE A 6 -10.14 41.55 -58.04
N SER A 7 -8.86 41.25 -58.33
CA SER A 7 -7.69 42.14 -58.10
C SER A 7 -6.38 41.51 -58.61
N LEU A 8 -6.07 41.71 -59.90
CA LEU A 8 -4.69 41.57 -60.43
C LEU A 8 -4.51 42.22 -61.82
N LEU A 9 -5.58 42.20 -62.64
CA LEU A 9 -5.59 42.76 -64.01
C LEU A 9 -5.53 44.29 -64.13
N LEU A 10 -5.40 45.03 -63.02
CA LEU A 10 -5.37 46.50 -63.01
C LEU A 10 -3.96 47.11 -63.12
N LEU A 11 -2.90 46.31 -63.02
CA LEU A 11 -1.50 46.78 -62.99
C LEU A 11 -0.82 46.91 -64.37
N VAL A 12 -1.48 46.48 -65.45
CA VAL A 12 -0.90 46.46 -66.81
C VAL A 12 -1.42 47.60 -67.70
N ALA A 13 -2.42 48.36 -67.24
CA ALA A 13 -3.17 49.32 -68.07
C ALA A 13 -2.95 50.81 -67.73
N LEU A 14 -1.99 51.15 -66.85
CA LEU A 14 -1.78 52.53 -66.34
C LEU A 14 -0.35 53.06 -66.53
N ALA A 15 0.43 52.46 -67.42
CA ALA A 15 1.78 52.93 -67.80
C ALA A 15 1.84 53.61 -69.18
N ALA A 16 0.70 53.74 -69.87
CA ALA A 16 0.56 54.42 -71.15
C ALA A 16 -0.67 55.33 -71.11
N LEU A 17 -0.50 56.61 -71.47
CA LEU A 17 -1.44 57.72 -71.21
C LEU A 17 -1.56 57.96 -69.68
N ASP A 18 -1.05 59.04 -69.08
CA ASP A 18 -0.96 60.42 -69.55
C ASP A 18 0.26 61.17 -68.97
N ARG A 19 0.84 62.08 -69.77
CA ARG A 19 1.72 63.18 -69.32
C ARG A 19 1.66 64.33 -70.34
N SER A 20 0.58 65.11 -70.31
CA SER A 20 0.43 66.31 -71.15
C SER A 20 0.32 67.61 -70.34
N HIS A 21 1.09 68.62 -70.78
CA HIS A 21 1.06 70.05 -70.42
C HIS A 21 1.25 70.49 -68.95
N GLY A 22 2.26 71.36 -68.71
CA GLY A 22 2.53 71.91 -67.37
C GLY A 22 3.58 73.02 -67.24
N GLY A 23 3.93 73.78 -68.29
CA GLY A 23 4.68 75.06 -68.15
C GLY A 23 6.16 75.08 -68.59
N ASN A 24 6.53 76.21 -69.21
CA ASN A 24 7.91 76.60 -69.59
C ASN A 24 8.69 77.12 -68.35
N HIS A 25 10.01 77.36 -68.32
CA HIS A 25 10.88 77.89 -69.38
C HIS A 25 12.39 77.57 -69.23
N SER A 26 13.08 77.81 -70.35
CA SER A 26 14.54 77.97 -70.55
C SER A 26 15.33 76.70 -70.81
N SER A 27 16.37 76.83 -71.65
CA SER A 27 16.97 75.72 -72.37
C SER A 27 18.47 75.91 -72.58
N ARG A 28 19.23 74.81 -72.55
CA ARG A 28 20.40 74.64 -73.41
C ARG A 28 20.87 73.18 -73.50
N ALA A 29 21.45 72.89 -74.66
CA ALA A 29 22.37 71.78 -74.98
C ALA A 29 21.79 70.35 -75.15
N LYS A 30 21.85 69.93 -76.43
CA LYS A 30 22.24 68.60 -76.95
C LYS A 30 21.19 67.47 -76.93
N ARG A 31 20.92 66.99 -78.14
CA ARG A 31 20.33 65.68 -78.47
C ARG A 31 21.07 64.56 -77.73
N GLU A 32 20.34 63.68 -77.06
CA GLU A 32 20.88 62.37 -76.70
C GLU A 32 20.97 61.47 -77.94
N LEU A 33 22.02 60.65 -78.00
CA LEU A 33 22.21 59.65 -79.04
C LEU A 33 21.60 58.33 -78.58
N LEU A 34 20.86 57.65 -79.45
CA LEU A 34 20.40 56.27 -79.20
C LEU A 34 21.60 55.30 -79.25
N VAL A 35 22.31 55.17 -78.13
CA VAL A 35 23.43 54.24 -77.99
C VAL A 35 22.91 52.82 -77.82
N ARG A 36 23.04 52.01 -78.88
CA ARG A 36 22.77 50.57 -78.85
C ARG A 36 23.86 49.86 -78.07
N SER A 37 23.58 49.38 -76.86
CA SER A 37 24.49 48.48 -76.15
C SER A 37 24.63 47.15 -76.91
N LYS A 38 25.88 46.65 -77.03
CA LYS A 38 26.11 45.24 -77.39
C LYS A 38 25.65 44.38 -76.20
N ARG A 39 25.07 43.22 -76.50
CA ARG A 39 24.87 42.17 -75.47
C ARG A 39 26.25 41.73 -74.97
N LYS A 40 26.40 41.49 -73.66
CA LYS A 40 27.61 40.91 -73.07
C LYS A 40 27.73 39.46 -73.59
N TRP A 41 28.91 39.03 -74.02
CA TRP A 41 29.18 37.60 -74.15
C TRP A 41 29.28 37.01 -72.74
N VAL A 42 28.62 35.88 -72.53
CA VAL A 42 28.83 35.00 -71.38
C VAL A 42 29.76 33.90 -71.87
N LEU A 43 30.76 33.53 -71.08
CA LEU A 43 31.59 32.37 -71.39
C LEU A 43 30.72 31.12 -71.25
N ALA A 44 30.88 30.14 -72.13
CA ALA A 44 30.19 28.86 -71.97
C ALA A 44 30.72 28.14 -70.73
N THR A 45 29.84 27.40 -70.04
CA THR A 45 30.24 26.44 -69.01
C THR A 45 31.21 25.42 -69.61
N ILE A 46 32.20 25.00 -68.83
CA ILE A 46 33.14 23.95 -69.22
C ILE A 46 32.70 22.67 -68.53
N GLU A 47 32.29 21.68 -69.31
CA GLU A 47 31.91 20.36 -68.81
C GLU A 47 33.18 19.50 -68.62
N LEU A 48 33.36 18.87 -67.45
CA LEU A 48 34.41 17.88 -67.19
C LEU A 48 33.82 16.63 -66.54
N THR A 49 34.14 15.45 -67.04
CA THR A 49 33.80 14.19 -66.36
C THR A 49 34.69 13.99 -65.13
N GLU A 50 34.09 13.50 -64.05
CA GLU A 50 34.80 13.12 -62.82
C GLU A 50 35.58 11.80 -62.94
N GLU A 51 36.43 11.51 -61.95
CA GLU A 51 37.35 10.35 -61.89
C GLU A 51 38.25 10.14 -63.14
N GLU A 52 38.21 11.04 -64.12
CA GLU A 52 38.66 10.73 -65.47
C GLU A 52 40.16 10.35 -65.52
N PRO A 53 40.53 9.18 -66.10
CA PRO A 53 41.92 8.74 -66.08
C PRO A 53 42.83 9.69 -66.86
N GLY A 54 43.98 10.02 -66.25
CA GLY A 54 44.98 10.91 -66.85
C GLY A 54 45.60 10.39 -68.16
N PRO A 55 46.49 11.18 -68.80
CA PRO A 55 47.49 12.00 -68.11
C PRO A 55 47.06 13.44 -67.80
N TYR A 56 47.64 13.96 -66.71
CA TYR A 56 47.57 15.36 -66.30
C TYR A 56 48.96 16.03 -66.43
N PRO A 57 49.03 17.37 -66.60
CA PRO A 57 47.92 18.29 -66.75
C PRO A 57 47.22 18.18 -68.11
N ARG A 58 45.89 18.33 -68.12
CA ARG A 58 45.04 18.30 -69.31
C ARG A 58 44.49 19.69 -69.61
N ILE A 59 44.68 20.19 -70.83
CA ILE A 59 44.08 21.46 -71.29
C ILE A 59 42.56 21.28 -71.42
N ILE A 60 41.78 22.15 -70.80
CA ILE A 60 40.30 22.12 -70.81
C ILE A 60 39.69 23.25 -71.66
N THR A 61 40.37 24.39 -71.78
CA THR A 61 39.97 25.48 -72.69
C THR A 61 41.14 26.43 -72.96
N GLN A 62 40.93 27.41 -73.83
CA GLN A 62 41.85 28.53 -74.03
C GLN A 62 41.11 29.87 -73.91
N MET A 63 41.59 30.74 -73.03
CA MET A 63 41.11 32.11 -72.90
C MET A 63 41.90 33.05 -73.82
N THR A 64 41.22 34.02 -74.42
CA THR A 64 41.81 34.96 -75.39
C THR A 64 41.29 36.39 -75.17
N ASN A 65 42.12 37.39 -75.48
CA ASN A 65 41.79 38.82 -75.37
C ASN A 65 41.90 39.49 -76.75
N ASP A 66 40.89 40.28 -77.16
CA ASP A 66 40.85 40.95 -78.47
C ASP A 66 41.37 42.40 -78.46
N LYS A 67 41.87 42.89 -77.32
CA LYS A 67 42.18 44.33 -77.11
C LYS A 67 43.64 44.75 -77.27
N ARG A 68 44.58 43.81 -77.15
CA ARG A 68 46.02 43.99 -77.39
C ARG A 68 46.60 42.63 -77.77
N GLU A 69 47.42 42.57 -78.82
CA GLU A 69 47.96 41.30 -79.32
C GLU A 69 49.08 40.76 -78.41
N ASP A 70 50.14 41.52 -78.14
CA ASP A 70 51.39 40.95 -77.56
C ASP A 70 51.77 41.34 -76.11
N ASP A 71 51.09 42.31 -75.47
CA ASP A 71 51.51 42.83 -74.14
C ASP A 71 50.43 42.72 -73.06
N HIS A 72 50.19 41.48 -72.62
CA HIS A 72 49.32 41.12 -71.49
C HIS A 72 49.76 39.80 -70.83
N GLU A 73 49.32 39.55 -69.59
CA GLU A 73 49.30 38.22 -68.96
C GLU A 73 47.88 37.80 -68.54
N PHE A 74 47.64 36.48 -68.53
CA PHE A 74 46.38 35.88 -68.08
C PHE A 74 46.46 35.41 -66.62
N ARG A 75 45.39 35.60 -65.85
CA ARG A 75 45.25 35.08 -64.48
C ARG A 75 43.84 34.54 -64.24
N ILE A 76 43.75 33.42 -63.53
CA ILE A 76 42.49 32.89 -62.97
C ILE A 76 42.54 32.91 -61.44
N ARG A 77 41.37 32.89 -60.81
CA ARG A 77 41.14 32.89 -59.35
C ARG A 77 39.82 32.19 -59.00
N GLY A 78 39.65 31.79 -57.75
CA GLY A 78 38.44 31.15 -57.24
C GLY A 78 38.70 29.71 -56.76
N MET A 79 37.60 29.02 -56.48
CA MET A 79 37.57 27.60 -56.12
C MET A 79 38.33 26.77 -57.17
N GLY A 80 39.18 25.84 -56.73
CA GLY A 80 40.03 25.07 -57.63
C GLY A 80 41.37 25.74 -57.97
N VAL A 81 41.58 27.01 -57.60
CA VAL A 81 42.77 27.81 -57.97
C VAL A 81 43.49 28.37 -56.75
N ASP A 82 43.01 29.50 -56.20
CA ASP A 82 43.54 30.20 -55.02
C ASP A 82 42.58 30.17 -53.82
N GLU A 83 41.40 29.57 -53.99
CA GLU A 83 40.47 29.14 -52.94
C GLU A 83 40.39 27.60 -52.94
N GLU A 84 40.14 26.97 -51.79
CA GLU A 84 40.08 25.49 -51.68
C GLU A 84 38.96 24.90 -52.55
N PRO A 85 39.17 23.72 -53.18
CA PRO A 85 40.38 22.89 -53.13
C PRO A 85 41.50 23.46 -54.01
N LEU A 86 42.71 23.59 -53.46
CA LEU A 86 43.79 24.34 -54.12
C LEU A 86 44.44 23.56 -55.27
N GLY A 87 44.78 24.26 -56.35
CA GLY A 87 45.63 23.76 -57.43
C GLY A 87 45.00 22.71 -58.37
N VAL A 88 43.66 22.60 -58.39
CA VAL A 88 42.95 21.78 -59.37
C VAL A 88 43.13 22.34 -60.78
N PHE A 89 43.06 23.67 -60.94
CA PHE A 89 43.18 24.37 -62.22
C PHE A 89 44.30 25.40 -62.24
N SER A 90 44.91 25.59 -63.41
CA SER A 90 45.86 26.68 -63.69
C SER A 90 45.65 27.27 -65.08
N ILE A 91 45.97 28.54 -65.27
CA ILE A 91 46.09 29.14 -66.61
C ILE A 91 47.56 29.40 -66.96
N ASP A 92 47.96 29.09 -68.19
CA ASP A 92 49.24 29.56 -68.72
C ASP A 92 49.16 31.08 -69.00
N LYS A 93 50.04 31.83 -68.33
CA LYS A 93 50.08 33.30 -68.34
C LYS A 93 50.28 33.93 -69.73
N ASN A 94 50.84 33.21 -70.69
CA ASN A 94 51.22 33.74 -72.00
C ASN A 94 50.28 33.30 -73.13
N THR A 95 49.72 32.09 -73.04
CA THR A 95 48.92 31.45 -74.09
C THR A 95 47.43 31.37 -73.75
N GLY A 96 47.08 31.53 -72.47
CA GLY A 96 45.69 31.49 -72.00
C GLY A 96 45.10 30.07 -71.88
N PHE A 97 45.89 29.01 -72.12
CA PHE A 97 45.43 27.64 -71.91
C PHE A 97 45.12 27.38 -70.44
N VAL A 98 43.86 27.07 -70.13
CA VAL A 98 43.44 26.59 -68.81
C VAL A 98 43.62 25.08 -68.80
N SER A 99 44.27 24.56 -67.76
CA SER A 99 44.51 23.12 -67.57
C SER A 99 44.09 22.65 -66.20
N VAL A 100 43.58 21.42 -66.13
CA VAL A 100 43.28 20.67 -64.90
C VAL A 100 44.44 19.74 -64.56
N HIS A 101 44.79 19.61 -63.27
CA HIS A 101 46.01 18.92 -62.78
C HIS A 101 45.78 17.53 -62.16
N ARG A 102 44.54 17.19 -61.84
CA ARG A 102 44.13 15.92 -61.20
C ARG A 102 42.68 15.60 -61.55
N SER A 103 42.22 14.41 -61.17
CA SER A 103 40.79 14.10 -61.20
C SER A 103 40.02 14.99 -60.23
N VAL A 104 38.74 15.16 -60.54
CA VAL A 104 37.73 15.81 -59.73
C VAL A 104 36.63 14.79 -59.42
N ASP A 105 35.82 15.12 -58.43
CA ASP A 105 34.84 14.27 -57.74
C ASP A 105 33.61 15.18 -57.51
N ARG A 106 32.44 14.77 -58.00
CA ARG A 106 31.21 15.59 -58.02
C ARG A 106 30.49 15.55 -56.67
N GLU A 107 30.65 14.48 -55.90
CA GLU A 107 30.18 14.36 -54.52
C GLU A 107 30.98 15.27 -53.55
N GLU A 108 32.27 15.52 -53.84
CA GLU A 108 33.08 16.55 -53.18
C GLU A 108 32.71 17.96 -53.70
N HIS A 109 32.72 18.17 -55.04
CA HIS A 109 32.54 19.48 -55.67
C HIS A 109 31.89 19.40 -57.08
N ASP A 110 30.60 19.75 -57.17
CA ASP A 110 29.81 19.75 -58.41
C ASP A 110 30.11 20.91 -59.38
N LEU A 111 30.47 22.09 -58.86
CA LEU A 111 30.62 23.32 -59.65
C LEU A 111 31.76 24.23 -59.18
N TYR A 112 32.73 24.50 -60.05
CA TYR A 112 33.84 25.42 -59.79
C TYR A 112 33.62 26.78 -60.47
N HIS A 113 33.35 27.81 -59.68
CA HIS A 113 33.19 29.19 -60.18
C HIS A 113 34.55 29.91 -60.28
N ILE A 114 35.08 30.03 -61.51
CA ILE A 114 36.44 30.56 -61.74
C ILE A 114 36.37 31.96 -62.36
N ARG A 115 36.99 32.92 -61.67
CA ARG A 115 37.14 34.31 -62.11
C ARG A 115 38.38 34.46 -62.99
N PHE A 116 38.27 35.23 -64.07
CA PHE A 116 39.31 35.42 -65.09
C PHE A 116 39.65 36.90 -65.25
N GLU A 117 40.96 37.19 -65.20
CA GLU A 117 41.54 38.53 -65.32
C GLU A 117 42.57 38.58 -66.46
N VAL A 118 42.60 39.68 -67.20
CA VAL A 118 43.66 40.01 -68.17
C VAL A 118 44.40 41.23 -67.66
N LEU A 119 45.73 41.13 -67.51
CA LEU A 119 46.57 42.13 -66.85
C LEU A 119 47.65 42.65 -67.79
N ASP A 120 48.07 43.90 -67.58
CA ASP A 120 49.25 44.48 -68.22
C ASP A 120 50.52 43.81 -67.68
N ARG A 121 51.39 43.33 -68.58
CA ARG A 121 52.58 42.54 -68.21
C ARG A 121 53.62 43.36 -67.42
N ILE A 122 53.57 44.69 -67.52
CA ILE A 122 54.46 45.60 -66.81
C ILE A 122 53.75 46.20 -65.59
N THR A 123 52.60 46.84 -65.77
CA THR A 123 51.93 47.55 -64.66
C THR A 123 51.12 46.64 -63.73
N HIS A 124 50.81 45.41 -64.17
CA HIS A 124 49.90 44.47 -63.50
C HIS A 124 48.46 45.00 -63.30
N GLU A 125 48.11 46.10 -63.96
CA GLU A 125 46.75 46.65 -63.97
C GLU A 125 45.83 45.86 -64.89
N ARG A 126 44.53 45.83 -64.57
CA ARG A 126 43.51 45.11 -65.37
C ARG A 126 43.32 45.79 -66.73
N ILE A 127 43.74 45.13 -67.82
CA ILE A 127 43.53 45.58 -69.21
C ILE A 127 42.06 45.46 -69.61
N ASP A 128 41.35 44.45 -69.09
CA ASP A 128 39.92 44.29 -69.30
C ASP A 128 39.16 44.02 -68.00
N ARG A 129 37.84 44.08 -68.10
CA ARG A 129 36.89 43.69 -67.06
C ARG A 129 37.08 42.21 -66.72
N GLU A 130 37.11 41.95 -65.42
CA GLU A 130 37.01 40.61 -64.86
C GLU A 130 35.78 39.88 -65.41
N LEU A 131 36.00 38.67 -65.92
CA LEU A 131 34.97 37.72 -66.32
C LEU A 131 34.93 36.58 -65.30
N ALA A 132 33.94 35.71 -65.45
CA ALA A 132 33.93 34.41 -64.79
C ALA A 132 33.41 33.37 -65.77
N PHE A 133 33.83 32.13 -65.55
CA PHE A 133 33.33 30.94 -66.21
C PHE A 133 33.15 29.86 -65.14
N ASP A 134 32.16 29.01 -65.36
CA ASP A 134 31.85 27.90 -64.47
C ASP A 134 32.41 26.61 -65.08
N VAL A 135 32.97 25.74 -64.25
CA VAL A 135 33.36 24.38 -64.63
C VAL A 135 32.42 23.42 -63.91
N GLU A 136 31.57 22.75 -64.68
CA GLU A 136 30.48 21.89 -64.21
C GLU A 136 30.90 20.42 -64.35
N ILE A 137 30.84 19.68 -63.25
CA ILE A 137 31.32 18.30 -63.18
C ILE A 137 30.20 17.33 -63.61
N GLN A 138 30.51 16.46 -64.56
CA GLN A 138 29.56 15.55 -65.20
C GLN A 138 29.58 14.17 -64.51
N ASP A 139 28.40 13.82 -64.01
CA ASP A 139 28.02 12.61 -63.25
C ASP A 139 28.44 11.28 -63.93
N ILE A 140 29.15 10.42 -63.20
CA ILE A 140 29.30 8.99 -63.50
C ILE A 140 28.46 8.12 -62.53
N ASN A 141 28.69 6.82 -62.49
CA ASN A 141 28.03 5.89 -61.55
C ASN A 141 29.10 5.09 -60.80
N ASP A 142 29.79 5.73 -59.86
CA ASP A 142 30.77 5.11 -58.97
C ASP A 142 30.18 4.80 -57.58
N ASN A 143 29.17 5.55 -57.12
CA ASN A 143 28.45 5.22 -55.89
C ASN A 143 27.39 4.13 -56.12
N ALA A 144 27.08 3.42 -55.05
CA ALA A 144 26.11 2.32 -55.07
C ALA A 144 25.01 2.56 -54.01
N PRO A 145 23.73 2.33 -54.32
CA PRO A 145 22.62 2.73 -53.45
C PRO A 145 22.73 2.14 -52.04
N ILE A 146 22.84 2.98 -51.01
CA ILE A 146 23.18 2.56 -49.64
C ILE A 146 21.93 2.43 -48.76
N PHE A 147 21.73 1.24 -48.18
CA PHE A 147 20.77 1.03 -47.10
C PHE A 147 21.23 1.66 -45.78
N SER A 148 20.34 2.41 -45.15
CA SER A 148 20.49 2.97 -43.81
C SER A 148 19.33 2.50 -42.91
N PRO A 149 19.58 1.64 -41.90
CA PRO A 149 20.83 0.92 -41.62
C PRO A 149 21.06 -0.27 -42.57
N ARG A 150 22.30 -0.82 -42.63
CA ARG A 150 22.62 -2.01 -43.46
C ARG A 150 22.19 -3.34 -42.83
N HIS A 151 21.90 -3.37 -41.54
CA HIS A 151 21.41 -4.54 -40.81
C HIS A 151 20.36 -4.11 -39.79
N ILE A 152 19.31 -4.92 -39.63
CA ILE A 152 18.31 -4.79 -38.57
C ILE A 152 18.11 -6.18 -37.95
N GLU A 153 18.19 -6.27 -36.63
CA GLU A 153 17.64 -7.39 -35.86
C GLU A 153 16.40 -6.89 -35.11
N ALA A 154 15.29 -7.62 -35.19
CA ALA A 154 14.01 -7.25 -34.60
C ALA A 154 13.26 -8.48 -34.08
N ASP A 155 12.56 -8.31 -32.96
CA ASP A 155 11.76 -9.37 -32.35
C ASP A 155 10.29 -9.21 -32.77
N VAL A 156 9.66 -10.29 -33.24
CA VAL A 156 8.30 -10.30 -33.79
C VAL A 156 7.49 -11.40 -33.11
N LYS A 157 6.41 -11.03 -32.40
CA LYS A 157 5.49 -12.04 -31.83
C LYS A 157 4.86 -12.88 -32.95
N GLU A 158 4.63 -14.17 -32.72
CA GLU A 158 3.96 -14.98 -33.74
C GLU A 158 2.47 -14.65 -33.93
N ASN A 159 1.82 -14.04 -32.93
CA ASN A 159 0.45 -13.53 -33.03
C ASN A 159 0.33 -12.19 -33.80
N THR A 160 1.44 -11.67 -34.35
CA THR A 160 1.46 -10.48 -35.22
C THR A 160 0.56 -10.69 -36.46
N PRO A 161 -0.37 -9.77 -36.79
CA PRO A 161 -1.23 -9.94 -37.95
C PRO A 161 -0.47 -9.73 -39.28
N ALA A 162 -0.86 -10.47 -40.32
CA ALA A 162 -0.32 -10.34 -41.67
C ALA A 162 -0.49 -8.91 -42.22
N GLY A 163 0.56 -8.36 -42.84
CA GLY A 163 0.56 -7.00 -43.36
C GLY A 163 1.93 -6.33 -43.20
N ASP A 164 1.90 -5.06 -42.79
CA ASP A 164 3.09 -4.23 -42.54
C ASP A 164 3.81 -4.66 -41.25
N LEU A 165 5.14 -4.77 -41.30
CA LEU A 165 6.00 -4.82 -40.12
C LEU A 165 6.61 -3.45 -39.86
N GLU A 166 6.97 -3.17 -38.60
CA GLU A 166 7.67 -1.94 -38.20
C GLU A 166 9.18 -1.93 -38.57
N VAL A 167 9.60 -2.86 -39.44
CA VAL A 167 10.95 -2.96 -39.99
C VAL A 167 11.01 -2.18 -41.30
N GLY A 168 11.70 -1.04 -41.28
CA GLY A 168 11.85 -0.15 -42.42
C GLY A 168 13.30 0.27 -42.68
N PHE A 169 13.58 0.62 -43.95
CA PHE A 169 14.89 1.07 -44.41
C PHE A 169 14.75 2.39 -45.17
N LYS A 170 15.71 3.29 -44.99
CA LYS A 170 15.99 4.34 -45.99
C LYS A 170 17.05 3.81 -46.97
N VAL A 171 16.91 4.12 -48.25
CA VAL A 171 17.96 3.93 -49.26
C VAL A 171 18.27 5.28 -49.89
N THR A 172 19.54 5.58 -50.09
CA THR A 172 20.03 6.83 -50.69
C THR A 172 21.22 6.53 -51.58
N ASP A 173 21.29 7.25 -52.70
CA ASP A 173 22.51 7.37 -53.52
C ASP A 173 23.20 8.71 -53.30
N ALA A 174 24.43 8.83 -53.78
CA ALA A 174 25.22 10.06 -53.77
C ALA A 174 25.30 10.74 -55.16
N ASP A 175 25.31 9.93 -56.23
CA ASP A 175 25.22 10.33 -57.65
C ASP A 175 24.07 11.33 -57.92
N LEU A 176 24.16 12.07 -59.02
CA LEU A 176 23.38 13.28 -59.30
C LEU A 176 21.88 13.06 -59.19
N GLU A 177 21.22 13.78 -58.27
CA GLU A 177 19.82 13.53 -57.96
C GLU A 177 18.92 13.64 -59.21
N ASN A 178 18.22 12.55 -59.51
CA ASN A 178 17.37 12.36 -60.70
C ASN A 178 18.12 12.04 -62.01
N SER A 179 19.42 11.72 -61.99
CA SER A 179 20.11 11.03 -63.10
C SER A 179 19.65 9.55 -63.19
N PRO A 180 20.12 8.74 -64.16
CA PRO A 180 19.93 7.29 -64.13
C PRO A 180 20.72 6.63 -62.98
N ASN A 181 21.81 7.26 -62.57
CA ASN A 181 22.79 6.71 -61.63
C ASN A 181 22.19 6.76 -60.21
N SER A 182 21.66 7.92 -59.80
CA SER A 182 20.93 8.06 -58.53
C SER A 182 19.56 7.36 -58.45
N LYS A 183 19.14 6.60 -59.47
CA LYS A 183 17.81 5.94 -59.54
C LYS A 183 17.94 4.44 -59.37
N PHE A 184 17.32 3.91 -58.32
CA PHE A 184 17.44 2.50 -57.94
C PHE A 184 16.10 1.78 -57.77
N ASP A 185 16.12 0.48 -58.05
CA ASP A 185 15.09 -0.48 -57.65
C ASP A 185 15.50 -1.20 -56.37
N ILE A 186 14.56 -1.39 -55.44
CA ILE A 186 14.75 -2.16 -54.20
C ILE A 186 13.96 -3.47 -54.32
N SER A 187 14.62 -4.60 -54.09
CA SER A 187 14.04 -5.94 -54.22
C SER A 187 14.38 -6.84 -53.04
N LEU A 188 13.50 -7.80 -52.74
CA LEU A 188 13.78 -8.89 -51.80
C LEU A 188 14.47 -10.02 -52.57
N THR A 189 15.73 -10.27 -52.24
CA THR A 189 16.61 -11.18 -53.00
C THR A 189 16.57 -12.60 -52.46
N SER A 190 16.51 -12.79 -51.14
CA SER A 190 16.26 -14.10 -50.54
C SER A 190 15.60 -14.01 -49.18
N GLN A 191 14.89 -15.07 -48.80
CA GLN A 191 14.42 -15.29 -47.44
C GLN A 191 14.70 -16.75 -47.01
N LYS A 192 15.10 -16.94 -45.75
CA LYS A 192 15.23 -18.25 -45.11
C LYS A 192 14.52 -18.18 -43.76
N PRO A 193 13.53 -19.04 -43.46
CA PRO A 193 12.85 -20.01 -44.34
C PRO A 193 11.94 -19.34 -45.40
N LYS A 194 11.22 -20.15 -46.20
CA LYS A 194 10.41 -19.72 -47.36
C LYS A 194 8.94 -19.35 -47.05
N VAL A 195 8.47 -19.56 -45.82
CA VAL A 195 7.07 -19.34 -45.38
C VAL A 195 7.11 -18.82 -43.93
N PRO A 196 6.35 -17.77 -43.55
CA PRO A 196 5.52 -16.91 -44.41
C PRO A 196 6.32 -16.23 -45.53
N LYS A 197 5.62 -15.73 -46.55
CA LYS A 197 6.26 -14.99 -47.64
C LYS A 197 6.44 -13.54 -47.23
N PHE A 198 7.61 -12.98 -47.45
CA PHE A 198 7.85 -11.55 -47.27
C PHE A 198 7.68 -10.77 -48.57
N GLY A 199 7.29 -9.51 -48.43
CA GLY A 199 7.20 -8.52 -49.50
C GLY A 199 7.79 -7.19 -49.05
N LEU A 200 7.73 -6.20 -49.94
CA LEU A 200 8.14 -4.82 -49.67
C LEU A 200 7.00 -3.86 -49.95
N LYS A 201 6.87 -2.84 -49.10
CA LYS A 201 5.94 -1.73 -49.26
C LYS A 201 6.73 -0.43 -49.35
N HIS A 202 6.80 0.09 -50.56
CA HIS A 202 7.40 1.38 -50.85
C HIS A 202 6.49 2.47 -50.27
N THR A 203 7.04 3.32 -49.40
CA THR A 203 6.27 4.40 -48.74
C THR A 203 6.57 5.74 -49.42
N ASN A 204 7.86 6.06 -49.53
CA ASN A 204 8.41 7.13 -50.36
C ASN A 204 9.45 6.48 -51.30
N GLY A 205 9.89 7.14 -52.37
CA GLY A 205 10.87 6.57 -53.32
C GLY A 205 12.17 6.08 -52.66
N GLN A 206 12.62 6.77 -51.61
CA GLN A 206 13.81 6.44 -50.81
C GLN A 206 13.52 5.57 -49.57
N SER A 207 12.31 5.01 -49.39
CA SER A 207 11.94 4.31 -48.13
C SER A 207 10.98 3.14 -48.30
N VAL A 208 11.41 1.97 -47.83
CA VAL A 208 10.64 0.72 -47.88
C VAL A 208 10.37 0.17 -46.48
N ARG A 209 9.25 -0.53 -46.32
CA ARG A 209 8.94 -1.37 -45.15
C ARG A 209 8.79 -2.82 -45.56
N LEU A 210 9.19 -3.73 -44.67
CA LEU A 210 8.98 -5.16 -44.85
C LEU A 210 7.50 -5.50 -44.60
N THR A 211 6.94 -6.38 -45.41
CA THR A 211 5.57 -6.93 -45.22
C THR A 211 5.60 -8.45 -45.23
N PHE A 212 4.54 -9.11 -44.75
CA PHE A 212 4.43 -10.57 -44.83
C PHE A 212 3.00 -11.10 -45.07
N GLU A 213 2.91 -12.22 -45.80
CA GLU A 213 1.69 -13.02 -46.01
C GLU A 213 1.77 -14.35 -45.25
N GLY A 214 0.81 -14.56 -44.34
CA GLY A 214 0.64 -15.79 -43.58
C GLY A 214 0.59 -15.53 -42.08
N CYS A 215 1.13 -16.45 -41.29
CA CYS A 215 1.42 -16.26 -39.87
C CYS A 215 2.84 -16.79 -39.63
N PHE A 216 3.43 -16.44 -38.49
CA PHE A 216 4.60 -17.15 -37.99
C PHE A 216 4.19 -18.44 -37.25
N ASP A 217 5.19 -19.21 -36.87
CA ASP A 217 5.04 -20.48 -36.16
C ASP A 217 6.36 -20.73 -35.40
N TYR A 218 6.40 -20.32 -34.15
CA TYR A 218 7.56 -20.37 -33.26
C TYR A 218 8.06 -21.81 -33.06
N ASN A 219 7.12 -22.75 -33.01
CA ASN A 219 7.40 -24.18 -32.85
C ASN A 219 8.09 -24.79 -34.09
N LYS A 220 7.84 -24.27 -35.30
CA LYS A 220 8.57 -24.65 -36.52
C LYS A 220 9.86 -23.87 -36.71
N MET A 221 9.84 -22.54 -36.63
CA MET A 221 10.95 -21.68 -37.09
C MET A 221 11.07 -20.39 -36.26
N LYS A 222 12.10 -20.33 -35.39
CA LYS A 222 12.33 -19.23 -34.42
C LYS A 222 13.12 -18.03 -34.95
N LYS A 223 13.72 -18.11 -36.14
CA LYS A 223 14.52 -17.03 -36.73
C LYS A 223 14.35 -16.98 -38.25
N TYR A 224 14.26 -15.78 -38.81
CA TYR A 224 14.16 -15.50 -40.25
C TYR A 224 15.29 -14.58 -40.67
N GLU A 225 15.96 -14.94 -41.76
CA GLU A 225 16.96 -14.11 -42.44
C GLU A 225 16.35 -13.65 -43.76
N VAL A 226 16.24 -12.33 -43.98
CA VAL A 226 15.73 -11.74 -45.23
C VAL A 226 16.77 -10.78 -45.78
N ILE A 227 17.20 -11.01 -47.02
CA ILE A 227 18.21 -10.19 -47.70
C ILE A 227 17.51 -9.32 -48.75
N LEU A 228 17.68 -8.02 -48.63
CA LEU A 228 17.24 -7.00 -49.58
C LEU A 228 18.43 -6.55 -50.44
N THR A 229 18.20 -6.24 -51.71
CA THR A 229 19.19 -5.61 -52.60
C THR A 229 18.59 -4.34 -53.19
N ALA A 230 19.36 -3.26 -53.18
CA ALA A 230 19.10 -2.05 -53.94
C ALA A 230 20.10 -1.99 -55.08
N LYS A 231 19.63 -1.63 -56.28
CA LYS A 231 20.44 -1.60 -57.51
C LYS A 231 20.04 -0.39 -58.35
N ASP A 232 21.02 0.39 -58.78
CA ASP A 232 20.82 1.56 -59.66
C ASP A 232 20.47 1.19 -61.12
N HIS A 233 20.21 2.22 -61.91
CA HIS A 233 19.96 2.18 -63.35
C HIS A 233 21.16 2.73 -64.16
N GLY A 234 22.34 2.87 -63.56
CA GLY A 234 23.54 3.39 -64.21
C GLY A 234 24.25 2.39 -65.12
N THR A 235 25.48 2.72 -65.53
CA THR A 235 26.26 1.91 -66.48
C THR A 235 27.77 2.04 -66.24
N PRO A 236 28.45 0.99 -65.72
CA PRO A 236 27.90 -0.29 -65.28
C PRO A 236 27.06 -0.12 -64.00
N PRO A 237 25.93 -0.84 -63.84
CA PRO A 237 25.08 -0.62 -62.69
C PRO A 237 25.61 -1.34 -61.44
N LEU A 238 25.63 -0.62 -60.33
CA LEU A 238 26.10 -1.06 -59.02
C LEU A 238 24.94 -1.50 -58.11
N SER A 239 25.26 -2.00 -56.92
CA SER A 239 24.25 -2.45 -55.96
C SER A 239 24.82 -2.62 -54.55
N SER A 240 23.96 -2.52 -53.54
CA SER A 240 24.26 -2.93 -52.17
C SER A 240 23.17 -3.81 -51.58
N THR A 241 23.45 -4.45 -50.44
CA THR A 241 22.54 -5.38 -49.77
C THR A 241 22.34 -5.02 -48.30
N ALA A 242 21.13 -5.22 -47.79
CA ALA A 242 20.83 -5.19 -46.36
C ALA A 242 20.28 -6.52 -45.86
N VAL A 243 20.54 -6.83 -44.59
CA VAL A 243 20.10 -8.08 -43.94
C VAL A 243 19.15 -7.75 -42.80
N VAL A 244 17.90 -8.20 -42.93
CA VAL A 244 16.94 -8.27 -41.81
C VAL A 244 17.13 -9.62 -41.11
N THR A 245 17.17 -9.58 -39.80
CA THR A 245 16.98 -10.74 -38.93
C THR A 245 15.72 -10.54 -38.10
N LEU A 246 14.75 -11.45 -38.22
CA LEU A 246 13.58 -11.47 -37.35
C LEU A 246 13.70 -12.65 -36.39
N ASN A 247 13.68 -12.39 -35.10
CA ASN A 247 13.50 -13.43 -34.08
C ASN A 247 12.00 -13.57 -33.82
N ILE A 248 11.47 -14.79 -33.89
CA ILE A 248 10.07 -15.01 -33.55
C ILE A 248 9.98 -15.19 -32.04
N VAL A 249 9.11 -14.39 -31.42
CA VAL A 249 8.73 -14.52 -30.01
C VAL A 249 7.45 -15.34 -29.94
N ASP A 250 7.45 -16.32 -29.04
CA ASP A 250 6.31 -17.20 -28.78
C ASP A 250 5.08 -16.41 -28.32
N SER A 251 3.89 -16.99 -28.47
CA SER A 251 2.63 -16.38 -28.04
C SER A 251 1.63 -17.49 -27.70
N ASN A 252 0.48 -17.15 -27.10
CA ASN A 252 -0.54 -18.17 -26.84
C ASN A 252 -1.07 -18.77 -28.16
N THR A 253 -0.67 -20.01 -28.47
CA THR A 253 -1.23 -20.83 -29.54
C THR A 253 -1.75 -22.19 -29.05
N HIS A 254 -1.48 -22.57 -27.80
CA HIS A 254 -1.96 -23.82 -27.19
C HIS A 254 -2.70 -23.54 -25.87
N PRO A 255 -4.02 -23.79 -25.78
CA PRO A 255 -4.73 -23.61 -24.52
C PRO A 255 -4.32 -24.65 -23.46
N PRO A 256 -4.33 -24.30 -22.17
CA PRO A 256 -3.92 -25.15 -21.07
C PRO A 256 -4.95 -26.25 -20.84
N THR A 257 -4.47 -27.46 -20.56
CA THR A 257 -5.29 -28.67 -20.45
C THR A 257 -5.12 -29.30 -19.08
N PHE A 258 -6.21 -29.68 -18.41
CA PHE A 258 -6.12 -30.33 -17.10
C PHE A 258 -5.53 -31.75 -17.21
N LYS A 259 -4.56 -32.10 -16.35
CA LYS A 259 -3.99 -33.46 -16.29
C LYS A 259 -4.98 -34.54 -15.81
N LYS A 260 -6.14 -34.14 -15.29
CA LYS A 260 -7.19 -35.02 -14.74
C LYS A 260 -8.57 -34.48 -15.10
N ASN A 261 -9.49 -35.38 -15.46
CA ASN A 261 -10.86 -35.03 -15.90
C ASN A 261 -11.82 -34.74 -14.73
N GLN A 262 -11.46 -35.13 -13.50
CA GLN A 262 -12.17 -34.79 -12.26
C GLN A 262 -11.14 -34.69 -11.14
N TYR A 263 -11.36 -33.78 -10.19
CA TYR A 263 -10.66 -33.75 -8.91
C TYR A 263 -11.64 -33.94 -7.75
N ARG A 264 -11.12 -34.39 -6.61
CA ARG A 264 -11.86 -34.52 -5.34
C ARG A 264 -10.99 -34.06 -4.19
N ALA A 265 -11.61 -33.48 -3.17
CA ALA A 265 -10.96 -33.09 -1.92
C ALA A 265 -11.93 -33.15 -0.76
N ASP A 266 -11.40 -33.43 0.42
CA ASP A 266 -12.17 -33.51 1.67
C ASP A 266 -11.82 -32.32 2.57
N VAL A 267 -12.84 -31.70 3.17
CA VAL A 267 -12.69 -30.52 4.03
C VAL A 267 -13.56 -30.71 5.27
N LEU A 268 -12.96 -30.59 6.46
CA LEU A 268 -13.71 -30.52 7.72
C LEU A 268 -14.61 -29.28 7.70
N GLU A 269 -15.82 -29.39 8.20
CA GLU A 269 -16.68 -28.20 8.32
C GLU A 269 -16.16 -27.18 9.33
N SER A 270 -16.82 -26.02 9.41
CA SER A 270 -16.43 -24.87 10.24
C SER A 270 -14.98 -24.37 10.04
N THR A 271 -14.27 -24.90 9.05
CA THR A 271 -12.81 -24.73 8.88
C THR A 271 -12.46 -23.91 7.65
N ILE A 272 -11.72 -22.82 7.86
CA ILE A 272 -11.07 -22.04 6.79
C ILE A 272 -9.69 -22.64 6.53
N LYS A 273 -9.41 -23.06 5.28
CA LYS A 273 -8.18 -23.77 4.92
C LYS A 273 -7.64 -23.34 3.55
N ARG A 274 -6.38 -22.92 3.52
CA ARG A 274 -5.63 -22.70 2.27
C ARG A 274 -5.04 -24.01 1.74
N ASP A 275 -4.83 -24.08 0.43
CA ASP A 275 -4.24 -25.23 -0.28
C ASP A 275 -4.95 -26.56 0.08
N VAL A 276 -6.26 -26.58 -0.17
CA VAL A 276 -7.10 -27.78 -0.02
C VAL A 276 -6.85 -28.75 -1.17
N LEU A 277 -6.64 -28.22 -2.37
CA LEU A 277 -6.51 -28.99 -3.60
C LEU A 277 -5.71 -28.21 -4.65
N ARG A 278 -4.79 -28.89 -5.33
CA ARG A 278 -4.04 -28.34 -6.47
C ARG A 278 -4.56 -28.90 -7.80
N LEU A 279 -4.88 -27.99 -8.72
CA LEU A 279 -5.39 -28.29 -10.06
C LEU A 279 -4.25 -28.19 -11.09
N SER A 280 -3.66 -29.33 -11.42
CA SER A 280 -2.52 -29.40 -12.32
C SER A 280 -2.91 -29.35 -13.81
N VAL A 281 -2.26 -28.47 -14.60
CA VAL A 281 -2.45 -28.35 -16.05
C VAL A 281 -1.18 -28.64 -16.85
N GLU A 282 -1.34 -28.88 -18.15
CA GLU A 282 -0.29 -28.93 -19.16
C GLU A 282 -0.61 -27.94 -20.28
N ASP A 283 0.39 -27.12 -20.58
CA ASP A 283 0.41 -26.12 -21.63
C ASP A 283 1.72 -26.31 -22.42
N LYS A 284 1.72 -25.97 -23.71
CA LYS A 284 2.82 -26.27 -24.65
C LYS A 284 3.61 -25.03 -25.07
N ASP A 285 3.11 -23.84 -24.77
CA ASP A 285 3.80 -22.60 -25.08
C ASP A 285 4.93 -22.35 -24.08
N THR A 286 5.81 -21.40 -24.35
CA THR A 286 7.09 -21.26 -23.62
C THR A 286 6.85 -21.01 -22.12
N PRO A 287 7.42 -21.84 -21.21
CA PRO A 287 7.20 -21.71 -19.78
C PRO A 287 7.50 -20.32 -19.21
N ASN A 288 6.74 -19.95 -18.17
CA ASN A 288 6.77 -18.65 -17.49
C ASN A 288 6.36 -17.43 -18.34
N THR A 289 5.95 -17.60 -19.60
CA THR A 289 5.36 -16.51 -20.40
C THR A 289 3.87 -16.29 -20.08
N PRO A 290 3.29 -15.11 -20.40
CA PRO A 290 1.84 -14.90 -20.34
C PRO A 290 1.02 -15.81 -21.27
N GLY A 291 1.66 -16.39 -22.31
CA GLY A 291 1.04 -17.41 -23.15
C GLY A 291 0.83 -18.72 -22.40
N TRP A 292 1.77 -19.10 -21.54
CA TRP A 292 1.76 -20.37 -20.78
C TRP A 292 1.14 -20.27 -19.38
N ARG A 293 1.20 -19.09 -18.73
CA ARG A 293 0.65 -18.91 -17.38
C ARG A 293 -0.87 -19.04 -17.37
N ALA A 294 -1.36 -19.95 -16.55
CA ALA A 294 -2.78 -20.29 -16.42
C ALA A 294 -3.53 -19.27 -15.56
N ARG A 295 -4.73 -18.91 -15.99
CA ARG A 295 -5.73 -18.17 -15.24
C ARG A 295 -6.94 -19.07 -15.04
N TYR A 296 -7.14 -19.51 -13.80
CA TYR A 296 -8.29 -20.33 -13.42
C TYR A 296 -9.47 -19.46 -13.01
N PHE A 297 -10.69 -19.95 -13.22
CA PHE A 297 -11.91 -19.24 -12.84
C PHE A 297 -13.06 -20.22 -12.52
N PHE A 298 -13.98 -19.79 -11.67
CA PHE A 298 -15.21 -20.54 -11.41
C PHE A 298 -16.24 -20.30 -12.51
N ILE A 299 -16.92 -21.36 -12.94
CA ILE A 299 -18.03 -21.32 -13.91
C ILE A 299 -19.37 -21.45 -13.17
N THR A 300 -19.47 -22.41 -12.25
CA THR A 300 -20.59 -22.60 -11.31
C THR A 300 -20.12 -23.32 -10.03
N GLY A 301 -20.93 -23.27 -8.97
CA GLY A 301 -20.74 -23.97 -7.69
C GLY A 301 -20.12 -23.13 -6.57
N ASN A 302 -19.81 -21.86 -6.84
CA ASN A 302 -19.21 -20.92 -5.89
C ASN A 302 -20.01 -19.61 -5.78
N GLU A 303 -21.34 -19.70 -5.93
CA GLU A 303 -22.27 -18.55 -5.94
C GLU A 303 -22.30 -17.80 -4.58
N GLU A 304 -21.88 -18.47 -3.51
CA GLU A 304 -21.73 -17.93 -2.15
C GLU A 304 -20.31 -17.40 -1.85
N GLU A 305 -19.36 -17.53 -2.79
CA GLU A 305 -17.94 -17.18 -2.67
C GLU A 305 -17.21 -17.89 -1.50
N ASN A 306 -17.56 -19.14 -1.18
CA ASN A 306 -16.88 -19.90 -0.11
C ASN A 306 -15.47 -20.34 -0.50
N TYR A 307 -15.20 -20.45 -1.79
CA TYR A 307 -13.93 -20.92 -2.35
C TYR A 307 -13.17 -19.79 -3.03
N GLN A 308 -11.84 -19.80 -2.86
CA GLN A 308 -10.91 -18.94 -3.59
C GLN A 308 -9.97 -19.82 -4.42
N LEU A 309 -9.54 -19.32 -5.59
CA LEU A 309 -8.68 -20.04 -6.51
C LEU A 309 -7.58 -19.09 -7.01
N GLU A 310 -6.32 -19.48 -6.81
CA GLU A 310 -5.13 -18.69 -7.16
C GLU A 310 -4.18 -19.56 -8.00
N THR A 311 -3.43 -18.96 -8.95
CA THR A 311 -2.40 -19.69 -9.70
C THR A 311 -1.07 -19.66 -8.94
N ASP A 312 -0.47 -20.82 -8.70
CA ASP A 312 0.91 -20.95 -8.21
C ASP A 312 1.89 -20.43 -9.29
N PRO A 313 2.68 -19.37 -9.01
CA PRO A 313 3.55 -18.76 -10.01
C PRO A 313 4.79 -19.59 -10.36
N GLU A 314 5.13 -20.62 -9.57
CA GLU A 314 6.26 -21.52 -9.85
C GLU A 314 5.82 -22.81 -10.55
N THR A 315 4.66 -23.36 -10.16
CA THR A 315 4.19 -24.67 -10.66
C THR A 315 3.09 -24.58 -11.72
N ASN A 316 2.49 -23.39 -11.90
CA ASN A 316 1.33 -23.14 -12.77
C ASN A 316 0.07 -23.93 -12.36
N GLU A 317 0.01 -24.45 -11.13
CA GLU A 317 -1.14 -25.19 -10.60
C GLU A 317 -2.17 -24.25 -9.95
N GLY A 318 -3.46 -24.55 -10.11
CA GLY A 318 -4.54 -23.81 -9.46
C GLY A 318 -4.73 -24.25 -8.02
N ILE A 319 -4.34 -23.42 -7.05
CA ILE A 319 -4.49 -23.64 -5.62
C ILE A 319 -5.91 -23.27 -5.19
N LEU A 320 -6.74 -24.28 -4.94
CA LEU A 320 -8.09 -24.12 -4.43
C LEU A 320 -8.06 -24.05 -2.89
N SER A 321 -8.69 -23.02 -2.34
CA SER A 321 -8.74 -22.71 -0.90
C SER A 321 -10.18 -22.46 -0.46
N VAL A 322 -10.47 -22.75 0.81
CA VAL A 322 -11.74 -22.47 1.48
C VAL A 322 -11.57 -21.21 2.32
N VAL A 323 -12.34 -20.17 2.00
CA VAL A 323 -12.23 -18.81 2.60
C VAL A 323 -13.45 -18.42 3.44
N LYS A 324 -14.59 -19.08 3.25
CA LYS A 324 -15.73 -19.04 4.19
C LYS A 324 -15.98 -20.47 4.66
N ALA A 325 -16.28 -20.63 5.95
CA ALA A 325 -16.62 -21.92 6.52
C ALA A 325 -17.84 -22.53 5.81
N LYS A 326 -17.85 -23.86 5.67
CA LYS A 326 -19.04 -24.64 5.33
C LYS A 326 -19.61 -25.33 6.57
N ASP A 327 -20.84 -25.78 6.38
CA ASP A 327 -21.84 -26.21 7.36
C ASP A 327 -22.48 -27.45 6.72
N TYR A 328 -22.30 -28.61 7.35
CA TYR A 328 -22.53 -29.92 6.75
C TYR A 328 -24.02 -30.21 6.58
N GLU A 329 -24.84 -29.80 7.55
CA GLU A 329 -26.31 -29.91 7.60
C GLU A 329 -26.94 -29.22 6.38
N LYS A 330 -26.33 -28.13 5.92
CA LYS A 330 -26.75 -27.40 4.71
C LYS A 330 -26.05 -27.88 3.44
N THR A 331 -24.81 -28.39 3.50
CA THR A 331 -24.05 -28.78 2.29
C THR A 331 -22.99 -29.86 2.54
N THR A 332 -23.39 -31.14 2.46
CA THR A 332 -22.46 -32.29 2.55
C THR A 332 -21.53 -32.45 1.34
N LEU A 333 -21.93 -31.96 0.15
CA LEU A 333 -21.20 -32.13 -1.10
C LEU A 333 -21.33 -30.90 -2.02
N ALA A 334 -20.22 -30.22 -2.29
CA ALA A 334 -20.17 -29.12 -3.25
C ALA A 334 -19.62 -29.58 -4.62
N HIS A 335 -20.26 -29.13 -5.70
CA HIS A 335 -19.86 -29.43 -7.07
C HIS A 335 -19.43 -28.14 -7.79
N LEU A 336 -18.14 -28.00 -8.05
CA LEU A 336 -17.57 -26.85 -8.74
C LEU A 336 -17.30 -27.20 -10.21
N GLN A 337 -17.70 -26.32 -11.12
CA GLN A 337 -17.17 -26.27 -12.49
C GLN A 337 -16.08 -25.20 -12.52
N ILE A 338 -14.85 -25.59 -12.83
CA ILE A 338 -13.70 -24.69 -12.91
C ILE A 338 -13.19 -24.66 -14.35
N GLY A 339 -13.04 -23.47 -14.90
CA GLY A 339 -12.42 -23.21 -16.19
C GLY A 339 -10.95 -22.85 -16.04
N VAL A 340 -10.18 -23.06 -17.12
CA VAL A 340 -8.82 -22.56 -17.25
C VAL A 340 -8.58 -21.98 -18.65
N GLU A 341 -7.93 -20.83 -18.67
CA GLU A 341 -7.43 -20.10 -19.83
C GLU A 341 -6.03 -19.55 -19.50
N ASN A 342 -5.44 -18.71 -20.36
CA ASN A 342 -4.12 -18.11 -20.12
C ASN A 342 -4.22 -16.61 -19.79
N GLU A 343 -3.12 -16.02 -19.35
CA GLU A 343 -3.01 -14.57 -19.22
C GLU A 343 -3.20 -13.84 -20.56
N GLU A 344 -2.42 -14.21 -21.59
CA GLU A 344 -2.54 -13.70 -22.96
C GLU A 344 -3.62 -14.47 -23.74
N PRO A 345 -4.54 -13.80 -24.48
CA PRO A 345 -5.60 -14.49 -25.22
C PRO A 345 -5.10 -15.43 -26.33
N LEU A 346 -5.74 -16.59 -26.47
CA LEU A 346 -5.41 -17.62 -27.47
C LEU A 346 -5.50 -17.07 -28.90
N PHE A 347 -4.36 -17.06 -29.59
CA PHE A 347 -4.23 -16.73 -31.00
C PHE A 347 -4.38 -17.98 -31.86
N VAL A 348 -5.23 -17.91 -32.88
CA VAL A 348 -5.35 -18.95 -33.91
C VAL A 348 -5.07 -18.32 -35.26
N CYS A 349 -4.01 -18.80 -35.93
CA CYS A 349 -3.64 -18.34 -37.26
C CYS A 349 -4.78 -18.50 -38.27
N LYS A 350 -5.29 -17.38 -38.78
CA LYS A 350 -6.35 -17.36 -39.81
C LYS A 350 -5.75 -17.62 -41.19
N GLY A 351 -5.66 -18.89 -41.56
CA GLY A 351 -5.37 -19.31 -42.94
C GLY A 351 -6.43 -18.80 -43.94
N LYS A 352 -6.20 -19.04 -45.25
CA LYS A 352 -7.05 -18.51 -46.36
C LYS A 352 -8.49 -19.09 -46.44
N SER A 353 -8.99 -19.68 -45.36
CA SER A 353 -10.38 -20.10 -45.15
C SER A 353 -11.21 -18.94 -44.58
N SER A 354 -12.14 -18.39 -45.37
CA SER A 354 -12.96 -17.22 -45.03
C SER A 354 -14.10 -17.52 -44.04
N GLY A 355 -13.79 -18.16 -42.92
CA GLY A 355 -14.70 -18.38 -41.80
C GLY A 355 -14.27 -17.56 -40.58
N ALA A 356 -15.23 -17.13 -39.77
CA ALA A 356 -14.94 -16.61 -38.44
C ALA A 356 -14.52 -17.79 -37.54
N VAL A 357 -13.22 -18.10 -37.52
CA VAL A 357 -12.64 -19.05 -36.56
C VAL A 357 -12.74 -18.42 -35.17
N THR A 358 -13.81 -18.75 -34.47
CA THR A 358 -13.94 -18.54 -33.03
C THR A 358 -12.89 -19.39 -32.31
N PRO A 359 -12.22 -18.89 -31.27
CA PRO A 359 -11.38 -19.73 -30.41
C PRO A 359 -12.17 -20.94 -29.89
N PRO A 360 -11.51 -22.08 -29.62
CA PRO A 360 -12.13 -23.14 -28.82
C PRO A 360 -12.55 -22.57 -27.45
N PRO A 361 -13.63 -23.10 -26.83
CA PRO A 361 -13.98 -22.71 -25.46
C PRO A 361 -12.84 -23.11 -24.49
N PRO A 362 -12.69 -22.37 -23.37
CA PRO A 362 -11.75 -22.74 -22.31
C PRO A 362 -11.92 -24.20 -21.84
N GLN A 363 -10.83 -24.82 -21.42
CA GLN A 363 -10.87 -26.16 -20.82
C GLN A 363 -11.59 -26.09 -19.47
N THR A 364 -12.40 -27.10 -19.16
CA THR A 364 -13.19 -27.16 -17.92
C THR A 364 -12.98 -28.47 -17.18
N VAL A 365 -13.08 -28.43 -15.86
CA VAL A 365 -13.00 -29.59 -14.99
C VAL A 365 -14.07 -29.54 -13.90
N SER A 366 -14.60 -30.70 -13.54
CA SER A 366 -15.45 -30.84 -12.36
C SER A 366 -14.61 -31.15 -11.12
N VAL A 367 -14.84 -30.40 -10.05
CA VAL A 367 -14.29 -30.69 -8.71
C VAL A 367 -15.44 -31.02 -7.78
N ALA A 368 -15.31 -32.10 -7.03
CA ALA A 368 -16.23 -32.43 -5.94
C ALA A 368 -15.52 -32.22 -4.59
N ILE A 369 -16.09 -31.36 -3.74
CA ILE A 369 -15.60 -31.15 -2.38
C ILE A 369 -16.59 -31.83 -1.43
N THR A 370 -16.10 -32.87 -0.75
CA THR A 370 -16.82 -33.55 0.31
C THR A 370 -16.60 -32.77 1.60
N VAL A 371 -17.69 -32.29 2.20
CA VAL A 371 -17.63 -31.72 3.56
C VAL A 371 -17.67 -32.89 4.54
N ILE A 372 -16.79 -32.86 5.54
CA ILE A 372 -16.75 -33.82 6.64
C ILE A 372 -17.35 -33.15 7.87
N ASP A 373 -18.50 -33.70 8.25
CA ASP A 373 -19.17 -33.78 9.56
C ASP A 373 -18.21 -33.68 10.77
N VAL A 374 -18.40 -32.67 11.65
CA VAL A 374 -17.67 -32.49 12.91
C VAL A 374 -18.54 -31.89 14.04
N ASN A 375 -19.19 -32.77 14.82
CA ASN A 375 -19.74 -32.56 16.17
C ASN A 375 -19.95 -31.09 16.61
N ASP A 376 -21.05 -30.50 16.18
CA ASP A 376 -21.47 -29.14 16.51
C ASP A 376 -21.98 -29.04 17.97
N PRO A 377 -21.93 -27.86 18.64
CA PRO A 377 -22.37 -27.71 20.03
C PRO A 377 -23.89 -27.55 20.17
N PRO A 378 -24.52 -28.04 21.26
CA PRO A 378 -25.93 -27.82 21.56
C PRO A 378 -26.34 -26.33 21.60
N GLN A 379 -27.12 -25.88 20.62
CA GLN A 379 -27.55 -24.49 20.47
C GLN A 379 -28.78 -24.18 21.35
N PHE A 380 -28.73 -23.08 22.10
CA PHE A 380 -29.86 -22.60 22.90
C PHE A 380 -30.90 -21.86 22.04
N ASP A 381 -32.20 -22.00 22.37
CA ASP A 381 -33.31 -21.19 21.78
C ASP A 381 -33.04 -19.67 21.95
N LYS A 382 -32.19 -19.27 22.91
CA LYS A 382 -31.71 -17.89 23.18
C LYS A 382 -30.35 -17.92 23.89
N ASP A 383 -29.34 -17.24 23.33
CA ASP A 383 -28.01 -17.11 23.95
C ASP A 383 -27.99 -16.16 25.17
N LEU A 384 -28.96 -15.25 25.24
CA LEU A 384 -29.08 -14.23 26.29
C LEU A 384 -30.51 -14.18 26.84
N VAL A 385 -30.65 -14.42 28.14
CA VAL A 385 -31.93 -14.41 28.86
C VAL A 385 -31.87 -13.33 29.95
N LYS A 386 -32.95 -12.55 30.07
CA LYS A 386 -33.12 -11.57 31.16
C LYS A 386 -34.24 -12.03 32.09
N LEU A 387 -33.92 -12.20 33.36
CA LEU A 387 -34.86 -12.50 34.42
C LEU A 387 -35.01 -11.28 35.33
N TYR A 388 -36.19 -11.15 35.96
CA TYR A 388 -36.48 -10.14 36.96
C TYR A 388 -36.92 -10.85 38.23
N VAL A 389 -36.12 -10.73 39.28
CA VAL A 389 -36.27 -11.46 40.55
C VAL A 389 -36.26 -10.44 41.69
N LYS A 390 -36.91 -10.74 42.81
CA LYS A 390 -36.80 -9.93 44.03
C LYS A 390 -35.70 -10.50 44.91
N GLU A 391 -34.94 -9.64 45.57
CA GLU A 391 -34.03 -10.09 46.61
C GLU A 391 -34.77 -10.60 47.85
N GLU A 392 -34.04 -11.25 48.75
CA GLU A 392 -34.55 -11.92 49.96
C GLU A 392 -35.69 -12.94 49.73
N GLU A 393 -35.99 -13.28 48.48
CA GLU A 393 -36.98 -14.29 48.12
C GLU A 393 -36.50 -15.69 48.52
N GLU A 394 -37.43 -16.53 48.99
CA GLU A 394 -37.09 -17.82 49.59
C GLU A 394 -36.39 -18.79 48.60
N PRO A 395 -35.44 -19.63 49.08
CA PRO A 395 -34.76 -20.63 48.27
C PRO A 395 -35.67 -21.68 47.61
N GLU A 396 -35.08 -22.52 46.76
CA GLU A 396 -35.71 -23.58 45.95
C GLU A 396 -36.68 -23.07 44.85
N LYS A 397 -36.80 -21.75 44.66
CA LYS A 397 -37.63 -21.16 43.61
C LYS A 397 -37.05 -21.45 42.22
N LEU A 398 -37.89 -21.99 41.32
CA LEU A 398 -37.61 -22.11 39.90
C LEU A 398 -37.53 -20.71 39.25
N LEU A 399 -36.38 -20.36 38.68
CA LEU A 399 -36.10 -19.06 38.05
C LEU A 399 -36.30 -19.11 36.53
N PHE A 400 -35.81 -20.17 35.89
CA PHE A 400 -35.85 -20.35 34.44
C PHE A 400 -35.75 -21.82 34.04
N THR A 401 -36.17 -22.14 32.82
CA THR A 401 -35.93 -23.43 32.17
C THR A 401 -35.44 -23.14 30.76
N PRO A 402 -34.16 -23.41 30.44
CA PRO A 402 -33.63 -23.24 29.11
C PRO A 402 -34.23 -24.26 28.15
N LYS A 403 -33.98 -24.04 26.88
CA LYS A 403 -34.11 -25.05 25.83
C LYS A 403 -32.87 -24.95 24.97
N ALA A 404 -32.12 -26.04 24.89
CA ALA A 404 -31.15 -26.24 23.83
C ALA A 404 -31.63 -27.33 22.88
N ARG A 405 -31.01 -27.38 21.70
CA ARG A 405 -31.10 -28.45 20.71
C ARG A 405 -29.75 -28.56 20.03
N ASP A 406 -29.33 -29.78 19.83
CA ASP A 406 -28.11 -30.13 19.12
C ASP A 406 -28.52 -30.66 17.73
N PRO A 407 -27.79 -30.35 16.63
CA PRO A 407 -28.16 -30.80 15.30
C PRO A 407 -28.06 -32.31 15.08
N GLU A 408 -27.21 -33.00 15.85
CA GLU A 408 -26.78 -34.38 15.66
C GLU A 408 -27.35 -35.34 16.72
N SER A 409 -27.46 -34.89 17.97
CA SER A 409 -27.77 -35.71 19.15
C SER A 409 -28.88 -35.13 20.02
N ASP A 410 -29.98 -35.87 20.23
CA ASP A 410 -30.96 -35.54 21.28
C ASP A 410 -30.40 -35.72 22.72
N ASN A 411 -29.13 -36.16 22.89
CA ASN A 411 -28.54 -36.59 24.16
C ASN A 411 -27.40 -35.69 24.66
N PHE A 412 -27.76 -34.51 25.17
CA PHE A 412 -26.85 -33.59 25.85
C PHE A 412 -27.36 -33.26 27.26
N ARG A 413 -26.49 -32.68 28.10
CA ARG A 413 -26.78 -32.34 29.51
C ARG A 413 -26.52 -30.88 29.83
N TYR A 414 -27.22 -30.35 30.82
CA TYR A 414 -27.05 -28.97 31.28
C TYR A 414 -26.04 -28.88 32.43
N VAL A 415 -25.16 -27.87 32.38
CA VAL A 415 -24.07 -27.67 33.36
C VAL A 415 -24.00 -26.20 33.76
N LEU A 416 -23.73 -25.91 35.03
CA LEU A 416 -23.50 -24.55 35.51
C LEU A 416 -22.02 -24.20 35.30
N ILE A 417 -21.74 -23.24 34.43
CA ILE A 417 -20.36 -22.84 34.07
C ILE A 417 -19.85 -21.74 35.01
N GLU A 418 -20.68 -20.73 35.27
CA GLU A 418 -20.30 -19.55 36.05
C GLU A 418 -21.46 -19.10 36.95
N ASP A 419 -21.25 -19.10 38.27
CA ASP A 419 -22.17 -18.60 39.29
C ASP A 419 -21.34 -18.05 40.48
N PRO A 420 -20.86 -16.78 40.43
CA PRO A 420 -19.81 -16.27 41.31
C PRO A 420 -20.08 -16.30 42.82
N ALA A 421 -21.34 -16.24 43.25
CA ALA A 421 -21.81 -16.30 44.63
C ALA A 421 -22.43 -17.65 45.04
N HIS A 422 -22.49 -18.62 44.11
CA HIS A 422 -23.07 -19.95 44.31
C HIS A 422 -24.53 -19.91 44.79
N TRP A 423 -25.33 -19.00 44.23
CA TRP A 423 -26.74 -18.82 44.59
C TRP A 423 -27.68 -19.77 43.85
N MET A 424 -27.19 -20.58 42.91
CA MET A 424 -28.03 -21.35 42.00
C MET A 424 -27.60 -22.80 41.85
N THR A 425 -28.54 -23.60 41.36
CA THR A 425 -28.28 -24.94 40.78
C THR A 425 -28.96 -25.03 39.43
N VAL A 426 -28.37 -25.85 38.55
CA VAL A 426 -29.00 -26.30 37.32
C VAL A 426 -29.26 -27.81 37.43
N ASP A 427 -30.40 -28.26 36.93
CA ASP A 427 -30.76 -29.66 36.83
C ASP A 427 -30.13 -30.29 35.57
N GLU A 428 -29.36 -31.37 35.71
CA GLU A 428 -28.53 -31.92 34.61
C GLU A 428 -29.36 -32.43 33.42
N GLU A 429 -30.56 -32.98 33.66
CA GLU A 429 -31.47 -33.49 32.63
C GLU A 429 -32.41 -32.42 32.05
N THR A 430 -33.00 -31.56 32.90
CA THR A 430 -34.05 -30.62 32.47
C THR A 430 -33.59 -29.17 32.31
N GLY A 431 -32.35 -28.85 32.71
CA GLY A 431 -31.79 -27.50 32.68
C GLY A 431 -32.43 -26.51 33.65
N GLN A 432 -33.37 -26.93 34.50
CA GLN A 432 -34.09 -26.05 35.42
C GLN A 432 -33.13 -25.32 36.36
N ILE A 433 -33.13 -23.98 36.29
CA ILE A 433 -32.35 -23.12 37.18
C ILE A 433 -33.18 -22.80 38.42
N LYS A 434 -32.67 -23.15 39.61
CA LYS A 434 -33.31 -22.92 40.91
C LYS A 434 -32.39 -22.14 41.84
N SER A 435 -32.94 -21.25 42.68
CA SER A 435 -32.19 -20.64 43.77
C SER A 435 -31.86 -21.67 44.85
N THR A 436 -30.63 -21.66 45.36
CA THR A 436 -30.18 -22.47 46.52
C THR A 436 -30.05 -21.65 47.80
N GLN A 437 -29.82 -20.35 47.63
CA GLN A 437 -29.64 -19.37 48.70
C GLN A 437 -30.53 -18.16 48.41
N LYS A 438 -30.73 -17.31 49.42
CA LYS A 438 -31.29 -15.99 49.19
C LYS A 438 -30.31 -15.15 48.38
N MET A 439 -30.84 -14.40 47.42
CA MET A 439 -30.09 -13.47 46.60
C MET A 439 -30.22 -12.07 47.22
N ASP A 440 -29.11 -11.36 47.31
CA ASP A 440 -28.96 -10.04 47.96
C ASP A 440 -28.35 -9.09 46.91
N ARG A 441 -28.93 -7.90 46.73
CA ARG A 441 -28.56 -6.96 45.66
C ARG A 441 -27.34 -6.10 46.00
N GLU A 442 -26.99 -6.01 47.27
CA GLU A 442 -25.87 -5.25 47.84
C GLU A 442 -24.56 -6.06 47.88
N SER A 443 -24.69 -7.38 47.75
CA SER A 443 -23.63 -8.36 47.53
C SER A 443 -22.57 -7.88 46.52
N PRO A 444 -21.27 -8.05 46.81
CA PRO A 444 -20.18 -7.60 45.95
C PRO A 444 -20.08 -8.36 44.61
N PHE A 445 -20.90 -9.40 44.40
CA PHE A 445 -20.96 -10.16 43.15
C PHE A 445 -21.98 -9.59 42.13
N VAL A 446 -22.71 -8.53 42.49
CA VAL A 446 -23.71 -7.88 41.64
C VAL A 446 -23.08 -6.71 40.88
N ASP A 447 -23.22 -6.67 39.54
CA ASP A 447 -22.78 -5.52 38.74
C ASP A 447 -23.68 -4.30 39.08
N LYS A 448 -23.11 -3.08 39.06
CA LYS A 448 -23.73 -1.81 39.53
C LYS A 448 -25.12 -1.49 38.98
N ASP A 449 -25.51 -2.11 37.87
CA ASP A 449 -26.85 -1.99 37.26
C ASP A 449 -27.91 -2.88 37.97
N SER A 450 -27.61 -3.39 39.16
CA SER A 450 -28.36 -4.43 39.89
C SER A 450 -28.54 -5.71 39.06
N VAL A 451 -27.46 -6.16 38.41
CA VAL A 451 -27.43 -7.35 37.56
C VAL A 451 -26.46 -8.39 38.10
N TYR A 452 -26.99 -9.54 38.48
CA TYR A 452 -26.21 -10.74 38.71
C TYR A 452 -26.09 -11.55 37.40
N LYS A 453 -24.94 -12.19 37.18
CA LYS A 453 -24.59 -12.84 35.90
C LYS A 453 -24.24 -14.30 36.11
N VAL A 454 -24.88 -15.15 35.31
CA VAL A 454 -24.75 -16.60 35.37
C VAL A 454 -24.59 -17.14 33.96
N THR A 455 -23.65 -18.06 33.77
CA THR A 455 -23.44 -18.76 32.50
C THR A 455 -23.78 -20.23 32.69
N ILE A 456 -24.74 -20.73 31.91
CA ILE A 456 -25.04 -22.16 31.80
C ILE A 456 -24.52 -22.71 30.48
N GLY A 457 -24.10 -23.97 30.50
CA GLY A 457 -23.70 -24.74 29.33
C GLY A 457 -24.70 -25.85 29.02
N ALA A 458 -24.72 -26.27 27.76
CA ALA A 458 -25.26 -27.55 27.33
C ALA A 458 -24.12 -28.33 26.66
N VAL A 459 -23.83 -29.53 27.17
CA VAL A 459 -22.66 -30.36 26.82
C VAL A 459 -23.17 -31.68 26.26
N ASP A 460 -22.81 -32.00 25.02
CA ASP A 460 -23.14 -33.24 24.31
C ASP A 460 -22.31 -34.46 24.78
N ASP A 461 -22.61 -35.63 24.22
CA ASP A 461 -21.87 -36.89 24.41
C ASP A 461 -20.84 -37.19 23.29
N GLY A 462 -20.48 -36.12 22.57
CA GLY A 462 -19.57 -36.05 21.43
C GLY A 462 -18.12 -36.44 21.70
N LYS A 463 -17.33 -36.51 20.62
CA LYS A 463 -15.91 -36.94 20.67
C LYS A 463 -15.01 -36.17 19.68
N PRO A 464 -14.41 -35.03 20.08
CA PRO A 464 -14.49 -34.41 21.42
C PRO A 464 -15.90 -33.88 21.71
N PRO A 465 -16.33 -33.83 22.99
CA PRO A 465 -17.60 -33.21 23.32
C PRO A 465 -17.51 -31.69 23.13
N ALA A 466 -18.52 -31.11 22.53
CA ALA A 466 -18.64 -29.68 22.36
C ALA A 466 -19.47 -29.07 23.52
N THR A 467 -19.70 -27.76 23.51
CA THR A 467 -20.47 -27.07 24.57
C THR A 467 -21.04 -25.77 24.03
N GLY A 468 -22.37 -25.69 23.95
CA GLY A 468 -23.06 -24.41 23.78
C GLY A 468 -23.23 -23.68 25.11
N THR A 469 -23.38 -22.36 25.09
CA THR A 469 -23.50 -21.54 26.30
C THR A 469 -24.64 -20.52 26.22
N CYS A 470 -25.42 -20.40 27.29
CA CYS A 470 -26.44 -19.35 27.45
C CYS A 470 -26.12 -18.49 28.69
N THR A 471 -26.14 -17.17 28.51
CA THR A 471 -25.96 -16.20 29.59
C THR A 471 -27.31 -15.78 30.17
N VAL A 472 -27.47 -15.94 31.48
CA VAL A 472 -28.64 -15.48 32.23
C VAL A 472 -28.25 -14.23 33.01
N LEU A 473 -28.93 -13.12 32.70
CA LEU A 473 -28.84 -11.85 33.42
C LEU A 473 -30.02 -11.75 34.39
N ILE A 474 -29.75 -11.85 35.69
CA ILE A 474 -30.76 -11.65 36.71
C ILE A 474 -30.72 -10.19 37.15
N HIS A 475 -31.72 -9.43 36.72
CA HIS A 475 -32.00 -8.11 37.25
C HIS A 475 -32.72 -8.28 38.59
N MET A 476 -32.13 -7.76 39.66
CA MET A 476 -32.71 -7.87 41.01
C MET A 476 -33.44 -6.59 41.39
N ALA A 477 -34.64 -6.77 41.95
CA ALA A 477 -35.53 -5.70 42.35
C ALA A 477 -35.38 -5.42 43.85
N ASP A 478 -35.00 -4.17 44.11
CA ASP A 478 -34.69 -3.52 45.39
C ASP A 478 -35.77 -3.72 46.47
N ILE A 479 -35.34 -3.97 47.71
CA ILE A 479 -36.16 -4.06 48.93
C ILE A 479 -35.51 -3.24 50.06
N ASN A 480 -36.33 -2.62 50.91
CA ASN A 480 -35.89 -1.96 52.15
C ASN A 480 -35.56 -3.01 53.22
N ASP A 481 -34.37 -3.59 53.17
CA ASP A 481 -33.87 -4.57 54.14
C ASP A 481 -32.70 -4.03 54.99
N ASN A 482 -31.96 -3.05 54.48
CA ASN A 482 -30.96 -2.32 55.25
C ASN A 482 -31.61 -1.19 56.07
N THR A 483 -30.79 -0.24 56.50
CA THR A 483 -31.16 0.78 57.48
C THR A 483 -30.11 1.90 57.46
N PRO A 484 -30.51 3.18 57.51
CA PRO A 484 -29.54 4.26 57.33
C PRO A 484 -28.54 4.33 58.48
N LYS A 485 -27.25 4.42 58.15
CA LYS A 485 -26.15 4.44 59.12
C LYS A 485 -25.24 5.64 58.90
N VAL A 486 -24.64 6.16 59.97
CA VAL A 486 -23.68 7.26 59.86
C VAL A 486 -22.36 6.73 59.33
N VAL A 487 -21.82 7.32 58.25
CA VAL A 487 -20.59 6.85 57.60
C VAL A 487 -19.39 6.90 58.56
N ASN A 488 -19.29 7.98 59.35
CA ASN A 488 -18.25 8.18 60.35
C ASN A 488 -18.90 8.32 61.74
N LYS A 489 -18.77 7.29 62.60
CA LYS A 489 -19.35 7.30 63.96
C LYS A 489 -18.66 8.27 64.93
N SER A 490 -17.53 8.87 64.54
CA SER A 490 -16.84 9.95 65.25
C SER A 490 -16.64 11.15 64.33
N ALA A 491 -16.98 12.35 64.79
CA ALA A 491 -16.75 13.60 64.06
C ALA A 491 -16.14 14.67 64.97
N VAL A 492 -15.28 15.52 64.40
CA VAL A 492 -14.58 16.57 65.15
C VAL A 492 -15.29 17.91 64.98
N MET A 493 -15.42 18.67 66.07
CA MET A 493 -15.93 20.04 66.06
C MET A 493 -14.92 20.99 66.73
N CYS A 494 -14.31 21.86 65.93
CA CYS A 494 -13.45 22.93 66.41
C CYS A 494 -14.28 24.03 67.06
N GLY A 495 -14.67 23.85 68.33
CA GLY A 495 -15.58 24.73 69.07
C GLY A 495 -15.07 26.17 69.30
N ASN A 496 -13.81 26.43 68.98
CA ASN A 496 -13.19 27.75 68.90
C ASN A 496 -13.50 28.51 67.58
N LYS A 497 -13.83 27.78 66.50
CA LYS A 497 -14.02 28.28 65.12
C LYS A 497 -15.45 28.12 64.61
N VAL A 498 -16.04 26.94 64.84
CA VAL A 498 -17.32 26.53 64.25
C VAL A 498 -18.22 25.85 65.29
N ASN A 499 -19.53 26.07 65.20
CA ASN A 499 -20.53 25.41 66.03
C ASN A 499 -21.34 24.35 65.27
N LYS A 500 -20.96 24.01 64.03
CA LYS A 500 -21.63 23.02 63.19
C LYS A 500 -20.66 21.92 62.76
N VAL A 501 -21.13 20.69 62.77
CA VAL A 501 -20.49 19.55 62.09
C VAL A 501 -21.52 18.91 61.16
N THR A 502 -21.15 18.56 59.93
CA THR A 502 -21.97 17.69 59.08
C THR A 502 -21.34 16.30 59.02
N VAL A 503 -22.18 15.27 58.94
CA VAL A 503 -21.73 13.90 58.74
C VAL A 503 -22.61 13.26 57.68
N PRO A 504 -22.05 12.66 56.61
CA PRO A 504 -22.83 11.94 55.63
C PRO A 504 -23.43 10.68 56.25
N VAL A 505 -24.67 10.41 55.85
CA VAL A 505 -25.37 9.16 56.09
C VAL A 505 -25.27 8.33 54.82
N LYS A 506 -25.19 7.01 54.98
CA LYS A 506 -25.28 6.07 53.88
C LYS A 506 -26.31 4.99 54.23
N ASP A 507 -27.15 4.68 53.25
CA ASP A 507 -27.74 3.35 53.13
C ASP A 507 -27.09 2.57 52.00
N THR A 508 -27.26 1.26 52.02
CA THR A 508 -26.83 0.38 50.94
C THR A 508 -27.92 0.18 49.88
N ASP A 509 -29.19 0.31 50.28
CA ASP A 509 -30.36 0.24 49.41
C ASP A 509 -30.39 1.37 48.36
N HIS A 510 -30.98 1.10 47.20
CA HIS A 510 -31.07 2.04 46.09
C HIS A 510 -32.31 2.95 46.24
N HIS A 511 -32.45 3.96 45.40
CA HIS A 511 -33.64 4.81 45.39
C HIS A 511 -34.85 3.99 44.88
N PRO A 512 -35.99 3.93 45.60
CA PRO A 512 -36.47 4.88 46.62
C PRO A 512 -36.49 4.34 48.06
N TYR A 513 -35.61 3.40 48.42
CA TYR A 513 -35.47 2.87 49.79
C TYR A 513 -34.27 3.46 50.54
N GLY A 514 -33.25 3.96 49.83
CA GLY A 514 -32.18 4.80 50.38
C GLY A 514 -32.59 6.28 50.58
N GLY A 515 -31.67 7.19 50.25
CA GLY A 515 -31.84 8.64 50.43
C GLY A 515 -32.93 9.28 49.54
N PRO A 516 -33.46 10.47 49.93
CA PRO A 516 -32.95 11.35 50.99
C PRO A 516 -33.52 11.04 52.39
N PHE A 517 -32.63 11.06 53.38
CA PHE A 517 -32.94 10.70 54.77
C PHE A 517 -33.65 11.82 55.55
N THR A 518 -34.28 11.47 56.67
CA THR A 518 -34.78 12.42 57.68
C THR A 518 -34.19 12.12 59.06
N PHE A 519 -33.88 13.16 59.83
CA PHE A 519 -33.05 13.06 61.03
C PHE A 519 -33.80 13.52 62.29
N SER A 520 -33.70 12.74 63.36
CA SER A 520 -34.19 13.13 64.68
C SER A 520 -33.20 12.84 65.80
N LEU A 521 -33.27 13.60 66.89
CA LEU A 521 -32.48 13.38 68.11
C LEU A 521 -33.21 12.36 69.01
N GLY A 522 -32.56 11.23 69.27
CA GLY A 522 -33.10 10.12 70.06
C GLY A 522 -32.90 10.26 71.58
N GLY A 523 -33.31 9.22 72.32
CA GLY A 523 -33.12 9.09 73.77
C GLY A 523 -34.29 9.59 74.61
N ASP A 524 -35.11 8.67 75.14
CA ASP A 524 -36.37 8.99 75.83
C ASP A 524 -36.19 9.85 77.09
N ASP A 525 -35.21 9.53 77.94
CA ASP A 525 -35.03 10.19 79.24
C ASP A 525 -34.44 11.62 79.15
N ASP A 526 -33.77 11.98 78.03
CA ASP A 526 -32.97 13.21 77.96
C ASP A 526 -33.13 14.05 76.68
N ALA A 527 -34.09 13.69 75.81
CA ALA A 527 -34.41 14.44 74.58
C ALA A 527 -34.64 15.95 74.82
N LYS A 528 -35.11 16.34 76.01
CA LYS A 528 -35.38 17.74 76.37
C LYS A 528 -34.11 18.53 76.71
N SER A 529 -33.02 17.88 77.14
CA SER A 529 -31.73 18.55 77.36
C SER A 529 -30.83 18.44 76.12
N LEU A 530 -30.95 17.37 75.32
CA LEU A 530 -30.34 17.27 73.99
C LEU A 530 -30.85 18.37 73.04
N LYS A 531 -32.16 18.57 72.92
CA LYS A 531 -32.78 19.64 72.10
C LYS A 531 -32.50 21.08 72.61
N GLN A 532 -31.86 21.24 73.78
CA GLN A 532 -31.34 22.52 74.28
C GLN A 532 -29.84 22.74 74.03
N ARG A 533 -29.13 21.71 73.58
CA ARG A 533 -27.70 21.75 73.24
C ARG A 533 -27.51 21.67 71.71
N TRP A 534 -28.26 20.80 71.04
CA TRP A 534 -28.11 20.48 69.62
C TRP A 534 -29.38 20.83 68.82
N LYS A 535 -29.18 21.35 67.61
CA LYS A 535 -30.19 21.51 66.55
C LYS A 535 -29.73 20.71 65.33
N LEU A 536 -30.66 20.03 64.67
CA LEU A 536 -30.44 19.43 63.35
C LEU A 536 -30.71 20.47 62.25
N ASP A 537 -29.75 20.69 61.36
CA ASP A 537 -29.76 21.73 60.33
C ASP A 537 -28.82 21.38 59.15
N PRO A 538 -29.31 20.80 58.04
CA PRO A 538 -30.70 20.44 57.81
C PRO A 538 -31.14 19.24 58.67
N ALA A 539 -32.46 19.07 58.82
CA ALA A 539 -33.08 17.90 59.45
C ALA A 539 -33.49 16.81 58.43
N SER A 540 -33.15 16.99 57.15
CA SER A 540 -33.36 16.02 56.06
C SER A 540 -32.38 16.26 54.91
N GLY A 541 -32.02 15.20 54.18
CA GLY A 541 -31.03 15.19 53.09
C GLY A 541 -30.02 14.05 53.22
N GLU A 542 -28.92 14.10 52.47
CA GLU A 542 -27.85 13.08 52.49
C GLU A 542 -26.88 13.22 53.69
N GLU A 543 -26.78 14.43 54.28
CA GLU A 543 -25.92 14.71 55.43
C GLU A 543 -26.71 15.24 56.63
N VAL A 544 -26.44 14.70 57.81
CA VAL A 544 -26.98 15.23 59.07
C VAL A 544 -26.08 16.37 59.57
N GLY A 545 -26.66 17.57 59.70
CA GLY A 545 -25.96 18.74 60.25
C GLY A 545 -26.26 18.96 61.72
N LEU A 546 -25.29 18.73 62.61
CA LEU A 546 -25.42 18.99 64.04
C LEU A 546 -24.85 20.37 64.40
N VAL A 547 -25.75 21.28 64.78
CA VAL A 547 -25.42 22.65 65.21
C VAL A 547 -25.54 22.74 66.73
N SER A 548 -24.48 23.15 67.42
CA SER A 548 -24.55 23.50 68.83
C SER A 548 -25.20 24.87 69.03
N LEU A 549 -26.18 24.91 69.92
CA LEU A 549 -26.94 26.10 70.32
C LEU A 549 -26.26 26.92 71.43
N LYS A 550 -25.18 26.40 72.03
CA LYS A 550 -24.43 27.01 73.13
C LYS A 550 -22.93 26.71 72.99
N PRO A 551 -22.02 27.54 73.53
CA PRO A 551 -20.62 27.17 73.65
C PRO A 551 -20.51 25.86 74.47
N LEU A 552 -19.87 24.84 73.89
CA LEU A 552 -19.64 23.56 74.56
C LEU A 552 -18.23 23.55 75.16
N PRO A 553 -18.06 23.08 76.42
CA PRO A 553 -16.76 22.69 76.94
C PRO A 553 -16.05 21.69 76.02
N TYR A 554 -14.70 21.68 76.05
CA TYR A 554 -13.92 20.71 75.29
C TYR A 554 -14.05 19.30 75.90
N GLY A 555 -14.35 18.31 75.06
CA GLY A 555 -14.67 16.94 75.46
C GLY A 555 -15.49 16.19 74.40
N ASN A 556 -15.80 14.93 74.69
CA ASN A 556 -16.50 14.03 73.76
C ASN A 556 -18.00 14.00 74.10
N TYR A 557 -18.84 14.19 73.09
CA TYR A 557 -20.30 14.26 73.22
C TYR A 557 -20.97 13.17 72.37
N PHE A 558 -21.56 12.18 73.03
CA PHE A 558 -22.36 11.17 72.36
C PHE A 558 -23.76 11.73 72.05
N VAL A 559 -24.10 11.80 70.76
CA VAL A 559 -25.37 12.32 70.25
C VAL A 559 -26.14 11.15 69.65
N PRO A 560 -27.20 10.64 70.31
CA PRO A 560 -28.06 9.61 69.73
C PRO A 560 -28.90 10.22 68.60
N LEU A 561 -28.82 9.59 67.43
CA LEU A 561 -29.56 9.95 66.22
C LEU A 561 -30.51 8.80 65.87
N VAL A 562 -31.74 9.13 65.52
CA VAL A 562 -32.63 8.20 64.82
C VAL A 562 -32.83 8.75 63.43
N ILE A 563 -32.29 8.01 62.47
CA ILE A 563 -32.32 8.33 61.05
C ILE A 563 -33.44 7.50 60.43
N HIS A 564 -34.29 8.12 59.62
CA HIS A 564 -35.24 7.41 58.78
C HIS A 564 -34.84 7.57 57.31
N ASP A 565 -35.08 6.53 56.52
CA ASP A 565 -35.03 6.56 55.07
C ASP A 565 -36.22 7.35 54.46
N GLN A 566 -36.42 7.25 53.15
CA GLN A 566 -37.55 7.87 52.47
C GLN A 566 -38.92 7.23 52.83
N GLN A 567 -38.97 5.98 53.32
CA GLN A 567 -40.21 5.23 53.58
C GLN A 567 -40.55 5.01 55.07
N GLY A 568 -39.64 5.33 55.99
CA GLY A 568 -39.86 5.40 57.44
C GLY A 568 -39.10 4.37 58.29
N MET A 569 -38.39 3.43 57.66
CA MET A 569 -37.47 2.47 58.29
C MET A 569 -36.38 3.22 59.06
N SER A 570 -36.24 2.89 60.35
CA SER A 570 -35.45 3.71 61.29
C SER A 570 -34.14 3.02 61.70
N GLY A 571 -33.01 3.62 61.32
CA GLY A 571 -31.68 3.30 61.84
C GLY A 571 -31.34 4.15 63.07
N PRO A 572 -31.33 3.58 64.31
CA PRO A 572 -30.76 4.24 65.47
C PRO A 572 -29.24 4.12 65.45
N ASP A 573 -28.53 5.25 65.53
CA ASP A 573 -27.07 5.31 65.64
C ASP A 573 -26.65 6.33 66.71
N THR A 574 -25.36 6.37 67.06
CA THR A 574 -24.83 7.35 68.01
C THR A 574 -23.52 7.93 67.50
N LEU A 575 -23.52 9.24 67.24
CA LEU A 575 -22.35 9.98 66.80
C LEU A 575 -21.55 10.48 68.01
N GLU A 576 -20.26 10.19 68.06
CA GLU A 576 -19.33 10.85 68.98
C GLU A 576 -18.84 12.18 68.37
N VAL A 577 -19.30 13.31 68.91
CA VAL A 577 -18.80 14.64 68.54
C VAL A 577 -17.68 15.04 69.50
N ILE A 578 -16.45 15.06 69.00
CA ILE A 578 -15.26 15.47 69.77
C ILE A 578 -15.08 16.98 69.63
N VAL A 579 -15.34 17.72 70.70
CA VAL A 579 -15.24 19.19 70.74
C VAL A 579 -13.89 19.61 71.32
N CYS A 580 -13.12 20.41 70.59
CA CYS A 580 -11.77 20.80 70.98
C CYS A 580 -11.38 22.21 70.50
N ASP A 581 -10.26 22.72 71.02
CA ASP A 581 -9.56 23.89 70.49
C ASP A 581 -8.53 23.43 69.45
N CYS A 582 -8.75 23.77 68.18
CA CYS A 582 -7.96 23.27 67.05
C CYS A 582 -6.78 24.18 66.65
N GLY A 583 -6.63 25.37 67.27
CA GLY A 583 -5.64 26.37 66.83
C GLY A 583 -5.86 26.79 65.37
N GLU A 584 -4.78 26.83 64.57
CA GLU A 584 -4.85 27.20 63.14
C GLU A 584 -5.42 26.08 62.25
N ALA A 585 -5.19 24.81 62.58
CA ALA A 585 -5.73 23.65 61.87
C ALA A 585 -7.19 23.34 62.27
N ASP A 586 -7.83 22.40 61.60
CA ASP A 586 -9.21 21.95 61.88
C ASP A 586 -9.25 20.54 62.51
N VAL A 587 -8.23 20.19 63.32
CA VAL A 587 -8.05 18.87 63.96
C VAL A 587 -7.65 19.06 65.43
N CYS A 588 -8.16 18.19 66.31
CA CYS A 588 -7.82 18.25 67.74
C CYS A 588 -6.35 17.86 68.02
N PRO A 589 -5.61 18.59 68.87
CA PRO A 589 -4.29 18.18 69.33
C PRO A 589 -4.36 16.97 70.26
N GLY A 590 -3.59 15.92 69.95
CA GLY A 590 -3.52 14.69 70.74
C GLY A 590 -2.74 14.82 72.06
N LYS A 591 -3.05 13.96 73.04
CA LYS A 591 -2.32 13.93 74.32
C LYS A 591 -0.94 13.26 74.16
N VAL A 592 0.12 13.95 74.57
CA VAL A 592 1.48 13.41 74.61
C VAL A 592 1.59 12.32 75.71
N PRO A 593 2.13 11.12 75.43
CA PRO A 593 2.25 10.05 76.41
C PRO A 593 3.36 10.32 77.44
N ILE A 594 3.11 9.99 78.71
CA ILE A 594 4.06 10.10 79.82
C ILE A 594 4.79 8.77 79.98
N SER A 595 6.12 8.78 79.97
CA SER A 595 6.96 7.60 80.20
C SER A 595 7.38 7.46 81.68
N ILE A 596 7.38 6.23 82.19
CA ILE A 596 7.83 5.88 83.54
C ILE A 596 8.80 4.70 83.44
N GLY A 597 10.03 4.88 83.93
CA GLY A 597 11.08 3.85 83.89
C GLY A 597 11.11 2.97 85.14
N PHE A 598 11.14 1.65 84.96
CA PHE A 598 11.39 0.69 86.04
C PHE A 598 12.90 0.48 86.29
N SER A 599 13.29 0.19 87.53
CA SER A 599 14.71 0.02 87.91
C SER A 599 15.19 -1.42 87.73
N ALA A 600 16.50 -1.58 87.46
CA ALA A 600 17.13 -2.86 87.13
C ALA A 600 16.98 -3.96 88.19
N ALA A 601 16.74 -3.61 89.46
CA ALA A 601 16.53 -4.57 90.54
C ALA A 601 15.27 -5.43 90.34
N ALA A 602 14.21 -4.88 89.74
CA ALA A 602 13.00 -5.63 89.43
C ALA A 602 13.25 -6.68 88.33
N ILE A 603 14.05 -6.33 87.32
CA ILE A 603 14.39 -7.20 86.19
C ILE A 603 15.19 -8.42 86.67
N GLY A 604 16.15 -8.24 87.58
CA GLY A 604 16.94 -9.33 88.14
C GLY A 604 16.12 -10.39 88.88
N LEU A 605 15.08 -9.99 89.61
CA LEU A 605 14.18 -10.91 90.31
C LEU A 605 13.33 -11.77 89.35
N VAL A 606 12.89 -11.20 88.22
CA VAL A 606 12.13 -11.94 87.19
C VAL A 606 13.01 -13.03 86.55
N PHE A 607 14.26 -12.71 86.19
CA PHE A 607 15.20 -13.69 85.64
C PHE A 607 15.55 -14.81 86.64
N ALA A 608 15.71 -14.49 87.93
CA ALA A 608 15.95 -15.50 88.96
C ALA A 608 14.78 -16.49 89.10
N GLY A 609 13.53 -16.01 89.04
CA GLY A 609 12.35 -16.87 89.07
C GLY A 609 12.24 -17.78 87.85
N LEU A 610 12.51 -17.25 86.65
CA LEU A 610 12.48 -18.00 85.38
C LEU A 610 13.50 -19.15 85.36
N LEU A 611 14.70 -18.92 85.87
CA LEU A 611 15.77 -19.91 85.90
C LEU A 611 15.47 -21.05 86.90
N LEU A 612 14.81 -20.74 88.02
CA LEU A 612 14.37 -21.73 89.01
C LEU A 612 13.21 -22.60 88.46
N PHE A 613 12.30 -22.01 87.68
CA PHE A 613 11.22 -22.74 87.00
C PHE A 613 11.74 -23.72 85.94
N LEU A 614 12.76 -23.33 85.16
CA LEU A 614 13.42 -24.21 84.17
C LEU A 614 14.11 -25.42 84.82
N LEU A 615 14.76 -25.23 85.97
CA LEU A 615 15.36 -26.33 86.75
C LEU A 615 14.31 -27.36 87.22
N LEU A 616 13.11 -26.91 87.60
CA LEU A 616 12.00 -27.78 87.97
C LEU A 616 11.50 -28.65 86.80
N LEU A 617 11.39 -28.08 85.60
CA LEU A 617 10.97 -28.80 84.39
C LEU A 617 11.98 -29.89 83.95
N LEU A 618 13.28 -29.64 84.14
CA LEU A 618 14.34 -30.63 83.85
C LEU A 618 14.32 -31.84 84.80
N ILE A 619 13.85 -31.68 86.04
CA ILE A 619 13.72 -32.80 86.98
C ILE A 619 12.52 -33.69 86.60
N ILE A 620 11.40 -33.08 86.18
CA ILE A 620 10.16 -33.79 85.82
C ILE A 620 10.33 -34.65 84.55
N THR A 621 11.19 -34.24 83.62
CA THR A 621 11.35 -34.89 82.30
C THR A 621 12.25 -36.14 82.32
N CYS A 622 12.87 -36.51 83.45
CA CYS A 622 13.83 -37.61 83.52
C CYS A 622 13.29 -39.00 83.95
N GLN A 623 11.97 -39.21 84.11
CA GLN A 623 11.43 -40.49 84.64
C GLN A 623 10.60 -41.37 83.68
N CYS A 624 10.41 -41.01 82.40
CA CYS A 624 9.70 -41.86 81.42
C CYS A 624 10.63 -42.38 80.31
N GLY A 625 11.10 -43.63 80.41
CA GLY A 625 12.11 -44.20 79.51
C GLY A 625 11.70 -45.44 78.71
N ARG A 626 11.36 -45.24 77.42
CA ARG A 626 11.29 -46.25 76.32
C ARG A 626 10.21 -47.35 76.49
N LYS A 627 9.65 -48.01 75.46
CA LYS A 627 10.01 -48.33 74.06
C LYS A 627 8.71 -48.49 73.22
N ALA A 628 8.68 -48.75 71.90
CA ALA A 628 9.41 -48.23 70.72
C ALA A 628 8.95 -49.00 69.45
N PHE A 629 8.39 -48.33 68.44
CA PHE A 629 8.17 -48.79 67.05
C PHE A 629 7.81 -47.56 66.17
N SER A 630 8.10 -47.43 64.87
CA SER A 630 9.26 -47.88 64.06
C SER A 630 9.18 -47.29 62.63
N HIS A 631 10.24 -46.62 62.16
CA HIS A 631 10.48 -46.18 60.75
C HIS A 631 9.46 -45.21 60.10
N ILE A 632 9.80 -44.40 59.09
CA ILE A 632 10.99 -43.54 58.89
C ILE A 632 10.52 -42.31 58.04
N PRO A 633 11.10 -41.10 58.16
CA PRO A 633 10.59 -39.92 57.47
C PRO A 633 11.16 -39.69 56.06
N ILE A 634 10.51 -38.78 55.32
CA ILE A 634 11.13 -37.98 54.26
C ILE A 634 11.33 -36.57 54.84
N GLU A 635 12.48 -35.95 54.53
CA GLU A 635 12.92 -34.61 54.96
C GLU A 635 13.96 -34.09 53.94
N PRO A 636 14.31 -32.79 53.92
CA PRO A 636 13.61 -31.62 54.48
C PRO A 636 13.59 -30.42 53.49
N ASP A 637 13.44 -29.22 54.06
CA ASP A 637 13.73 -27.87 53.54
C ASP A 637 12.82 -27.27 52.44
N GLY A 638 12.45 -25.99 52.56
CA GLY A 638 12.70 -25.06 53.68
C GLY A 638 12.19 -23.65 53.38
N GLY A 639 11.67 -22.94 54.38
CA GLY A 639 11.09 -21.61 54.17
C GLY A 639 11.02 -20.73 55.43
N ASN A 640 10.61 -19.47 55.21
CA ASN A 640 10.37 -18.40 56.21
C ASN A 640 11.65 -17.79 56.84
N GLN A 641 11.71 -16.50 57.22
CA GLN A 641 10.71 -15.40 57.18
C GLN A 641 11.36 -14.00 57.38
N THR A 642 10.66 -12.91 57.00
CA THR A 642 10.59 -11.50 57.54
C THR A 642 10.34 -10.49 56.39
N LEU A 643 9.46 -9.46 56.38
CA LEU A 643 8.61 -8.70 57.36
C LEU A 643 9.40 -7.72 58.28
N ILE A 644 9.14 -6.40 58.41
CA ILE A 644 8.00 -5.53 57.98
C ILE A 644 8.38 -4.00 57.89
N ASN A 645 7.69 -3.28 57.00
CA ASN A 645 7.33 -1.82 56.81
C ASN A 645 8.04 -0.59 57.45
N TYR A 646 8.12 0.49 56.63
CA TYR A 646 7.81 1.95 56.80
C TYR A 646 7.66 2.58 58.22
N ASN A 647 8.06 3.84 58.48
CA ASN A 647 7.58 5.08 57.82
C ASN A 647 8.45 6.38 58.05
N GLN A 648 7.98 7.53 57.52
CA GLN A 648 8.51 8.94 57.50
C GLN A 648 9.34 9.38 56.28
N GLU A 649 9.39 10.67 55.88
CA GLU A 649 8.37 11.73 55.62
C GLU A 649 9.02 12.89 54.80
N ALA A 650 8.22 13.68 54.08
CA ALA A 650 8.51 14.77 53.12
C ALA A 650 9.77 15.67 53.31
N GLY A 651 10.29 16.20 52.18
CA GLY A 651 11.41 17.18 52.22
C GLY A 651 11.82 17.89 50.93
N GLY A 652 10.95 18.72 50.33
CA GLY A 652 11.34 19.92 49.54
C GLY A 652 12.00 19.75 48.15
N ALA A 653 11.63 20.62 47.20
CA ALA A 653 12.23 20.69 45.86
C ALA A 653 13.07 21.96 45.67
N ALA A 654 14.04 21.92 44.75
CA ALA A 654 14.60 23.08 44.09
C ALA A 654 15.11 22.69 42.68
N CYS A 655 14.93 23.58 41.70
CA CYS A 655 15.43 23.42 40.34
C CYS A 655 16.82 24.05 40.18
N GLU A 656 17.62 23.57 39.24
CA GLU A 656 18.48 24.44 38.44
C GLU A 656 18.75 23.85 37.05
N ALA A 657 19.28 24.65 36.12
CA ALA A 657 18.98 24.51 34.69
C ALA A 657 20.18 24.19 33.78
N LEU A 658 19.84 23.74 32.57
CA LEU A 658 20.60 23.90 31.32
C LEU A 658 21.07 25.37 31.14
N PRO A 659 22.08 25.70 30.28
CA PRO A 659 22.34 25.04 28.99
C PRO A 659 23.82 24.99 28.51
N MET A 660 23.99 24.60 27.22
CA MET A 660 24.96 25.13 26.23
C MET A 660 25.92 24.13 25.53
N HIS A 661 25.42 23.64 24.39
CA HIS A 661 26.01 23.83 23.04
C HIS A 661 27.36 23.18 22.62
N LEU A 662 27.21 22.38 21.54
CA LEU A 662 27.95 22.43 20.26
C LEU A 662 29.22 21.59 19.98
N LEU A 663 29.16 20.99 18.78
CA LEU A 663 30.20 20.77 17.76
C LEU A 663 31.25 19.64 17.94
N ASN A 664 31.09 18.65 17.05
CA ASN A 664 32.13 18.13 16.12
C ASN A 664 33.34 17.33 16.68
N SER A 665 34.01 16.47 15.89
CA SER A 665 33.65 15.73 14.67
C SER A 665 34.74 14.68 14.36
N LYS A 666 34.37 13.61 13.63
CA LYS A 666 35.24 12.73 12.81
C LYS A 666 36.38 11.92 13.46
N ASN A 667 36.22 10.61 13.30
CA ASN A 667 37.18 9.66 12.69
C ASN A 667 38.57 9.45 13.33
N GLY A 668 38.79 8.22 13.83
CA GLY A 668 40.10 7.57 13.98
C GLY A 668 39.91 6.06 13.80
N ALA A 669 40.85 5.37 13.12
CA ALA A 669 40.62 4.01 12.62
C ALA A 669 41.38 2.90 13.37
N ALA A 670 40.73 1.73 13.40
CA ALA A 670 41.22 0.35 13.52
C ALA A 670 42.65 0.05 14.01
N GLN A 671 42.76 -0.89 14.96
CA GLN A 671 43.85 -1.86 14.97
C GLN A 671 43.41 -3.20 15.59
N THR A 672 43.99 -4.31 15.13
CA THR A 672 43.57 -5.69 15.47
C THR A 672 44.71 -6.55 16.05
N ASP A 673 44.43 -7.12 17.22
CA ASP A 673 44.80 -8.47 17.69
C ASP A 673 46.29 -8.84 17.94
N GLY A 674 46.51 -9.77 18.88
CA GLY A 674 47.82 -10.23 19.36
C GLY A 674 47.74 -11.53 20.19
N LEU A 675 48.32 -12.61 19.66
CA LEU A 675 48.05 -14.01 20.06
C LEU A 675 48.86 -14.59 21.24
N LYS A 676 48.33 -15.70 21.83
CA LYS A 676 49.04 -16.85 22.48
C LYS A 676 49.69 -16.58 23.86
N LYS A 677 50.07 -17.54 24.73
CA LYS A 677 50.17 -19.05 24.80
C LYS A 677 50.23 -19.44 26.32
N ASP A 678 50.23 -20.67 26.86
CA ASP A 678 50.06 -22.10 26.46
C ASP A 678 49.83 -22.95 27.74
N THR A 679 49.04 -24.04 27.75
CA THR A 679 49.30 -25.28 28.55
C THR A 679 48.31 -26.43 28.28
N ARG A 680 48.67 -27.67 28.64
CA ARG A 680 48.08 -28.95 28.15
C ARG A 680 48.39 -30.14 29.06
N LYS A 681 47.46 -31.12 29.19
CA LYS A 681 47.61 -32.60 29.41
C LYS A 681 46.49 -33.19 30.28
N ILE A 682 46.08 -34.48 30.22
CA ILE A 682 46.03 -35.56 29.20
C ILE A 682 45.18 -36.72 29.78
N TYR A 683 44.39 -37.46 28.97
CA TYR A 683 44.32 -38.95 28.94
C TYR A 683 43.45 -39.45 27.75
N HIS A 684 43.62 -40.72 27.36
CA HIS A 684 43.14 -41.45 26.15
C HIS A 684 42.61 -42.85 26.60
N PRO A 685 42.10 -43.82 25.77
CA PRO A 685 42.27 -44.07 24.31
C PRO A 685 40.95 -44.26 23.49
N ASP A 686 40.89 -44.04 22.16
CA ASP A 686 41.26 -44.85 20.96
C ASP A 686 40.32 -46.07 20.69
N SER A 687 40.00 -46.51 19.45
CA SER A 687 40.63 -46.33 18.12
C SER A 687 39.61 -46.47 16.94
N ALA A 688 40.01 -46.16 15.69
CA ALA A 688 39.18 -46.26 14.46
C ALA A 688 40.00 -46.70 13.20
N VAL A 689 39.30 -47.25 12.18
CA VAL A 689 39.81 -47.96 10.97
C VAL A 689 38.69 -47.94 9.90
N ASP A 690 38.82 -47.71 8.57
CA ASP A 690 39.91 -47.23 7.69
C ASP A 690 39.34 -46.50 6.41
N ASN A 691 39.86 -46.75 5.20
CA ASN A 691 39.61 -46.05 3.91
C ASN A 691 38.96 -47.01 2.84
N SER A 692 38.85 -46.80 1.51
CA SER A 692 39.40 -45.82 0.54
C SER A 692 38.69 -45.81 -0.86
N VAL A 693 38.58 -44.64 -1.50
CA VAL A 693 38.86 -44.31 -2.94
C VAL A 693 38.40 -45.24 -4.11
N LYS A 694 37.52 -44.75 -5.03
CA LYS A 694 37.80 -44.43 -6.47
C LYS A 694 36.60 -43.90 -7.30
N ARG A 695 36.84 -43.50 -8.57
CA ARG A 695 35.85 -43.04 -9.59
C ARG A 695 35.36 -44.20 -10.47
N TYR A 696 34.09 -44.20 -10.91
CA TYR A 696 33.62 -44.21 -12.33
C TYR A 696 32.07 -44.39 -12.42
N ASN A 697 31.50 -44.09 -13.59
CA ASN A 697 30.11 -44.37 -14.04
C ASN A 697 30.24 -45.03 -15.46
N PRO A 698 29.23 -45.65 -16.12
CA PRO A 698 27.78 -45.65 -15.83
C PRO A 698 27.02 -46.98 -16.08
N SER A 699 25.68 -46.90 -15.98
CA SER A 699 24.65 -47.67 -16.72
C SER A 699 24.43 -49.18 -16.42
N GLY A 700 23.14 -49.54 -16.28
CA GLY A 700 22.62 -50.92 -16.25
C GLY A 700 21.11 -50.94 -15.96
N LEU A 701 20.32 -51.75 -16.69
CA LEU A 701 18.86 -51.86 -16.50
C LEU A 701 18.48 -52.99 -15.53
N GLY A 702 17.30 -52.88 -14.89
CA GLY A 702 16.67 -53.98 -14.17
C GLY A 702 15.20 -53.70 -13.84
N MET A 703 14.29 -54.57 -14.30
CA MET A 703 12.87 -54.58 -13.89
C MET A 703 12.69 -55.46 -12.64
N GLY A 704 11.64 -55.25 -11.83
CA GLY A 704 11.26 -56.25 -10.82
C GLY A 704 10.19 -55.85 -9.79
N TRP A 705 8.96 -56.26 -10.06
CA TRP A 705 7.84 -56.52 -9.12
C TRP A 705 8.25 -57.32 -7.86
N SER A 706 7.55 -57.35 -6.71
CA SER A 706 6.29 -56.71 -6.25
C SER A 706 6.04 -57.01 -4.73
N THR A 707 4.82 -56.73 -4.24
CA THR A 707 4.12 -57.35 -3.08
C THR A 707 4.47 -56.99 -1.62
N LEU A 708 3.53 -56.25 -1.01
CA LEU A 708 3.02 -56.34 0.39
C LEU A 708 2.47 -57.76 0.71
N PRO A 709 2.02 -58.16 1.95
CA PRO A 709 1.59 -57.34 3.10
C PRO A 709 1.91 -57.87 4.54
N GLY A 710 1.35 -57.21 5.58
CA GLY A 710 1.17 -57.72 6.97
C GLY A 710 1.77 -56.78 8.04
N GLN A 711 1.05 -56.11 8.95
CA GLN A 711 0.08 -56.48 10.02
C GLN A 711 0.69 -56.99 11.34
N GLY A 712 0.24 -56.38 12.46
CA GLY A 712 0.68 -56.62 13.85
C GLY A 712 1.27 -55.35 14.48
N ARG A 713 0.57 -54.47 15.24
CA ARG A 713 -0.63 -54.51 16.11
C ARG A 713 -0.33 -54.89 17.57
N ARG A 714 -0.74 -54.01 18.50
CA ARG A 714 -0.79 -54.12 19.99
C ARG A 714 0.51 -53.86 20.77
N ASP A 715 0.50 -53.30 21.99
CA ASP A 715 -0.52 -52.48 22.68
C ASP A 715 0.12 -51.63 23.84
N THR A 716 -0.25 -50.34 23.88
CA THR A 716 -0.61 -49.45 25.03
C THR A 716 0.28 -49.13 26.28
N VAL A 717 -0.01 -47.92 26.82
CA VAL A 717 0.32 -47.32 28.15
C VAL A 717 1.76 -46.85 28.40
N GLY A 718 2.04 -45.59 28.84
CA GLY A 718 1.18 -44.40 28.97
C GLY A 718 1.72 -43.28 29.91
N SER A 719 1.27 -42.03 29.73
CA SER A 719 1.38 -40.85 30.65
C SER A 719 2.77 -40.22 30.91
N PHE A 720 2.95 -38.91 31.20
CA PHE A 720 2.03 -37.76 31.35
C PHE A 720 2.75 -36.38 31.18
N GLY A 721 2.07 -35.35 30.65
CA GLY A 721 2.31 -33.90 30.89
C GLY A 721 3.35 -33.16 30.04
N GLY A 722 3.18 -31.88 29.67
CA GLY A 722 1.98 -31.01 29.79
C GLY A 722 2.22 -29.51 29.50
N GLN A 723 1.10 -28.75 29.39
CA GLN A 723 0.92 -27.28 29.33
C GLN A 723 1.17 -26.51 28.00
N ASP A 724 0.07 -25.93 27.50
CA ASP A 724 -0.01 -24.75 26.62
C ASP A 724 -0.48 -23.53 27.42
N VAL A 725 -0.31 -22.30 26.89
CA VAL A 725 -0.96 -21.07 27.39
C VAL A 725 -1.36 -20.15 26.23
N TYR A 726 -2.65 -19.81 26.16
CA TYR A 726 -3.20 -18.69 25.38
C TYR A 726 -3.94 -17.73 26.32
N SER A 727 -4.04 -16.45 25.95
CA SER A 727 -4.74 -15.42 26.74
C SER A 727 -5.61 -14.52 25.86
N THR A 728 -6.91 -14.53 26.10
CA THR A 728 -7.92 -13.67 25.45
C THR A 728 -8.67 -12.87 26.51
N TRP A 729 -8.78 -11.55 26.36
CA TRP A 729 -9.66 -10.71 27.18
C TRP A 729 -10.27 -9.59 26.33
N MET A 730 -11.60 -9.47 26.38
CA MET A 730 -12.35 -8.30 25.91
C MET A 730 -12.59 -7.33 27.08
N THR A 731 -12.90 -6.07 26.78
CA THR A 731 -13.33 -5.08 27.78
C THR A 731 -14.67 -4.44 27.43
N LYS A 732 -15.49 -4.20 28.46
CA LYS A 732 -16.86 -3.67 28.41
C LYS A 732 -16.92 -2.27 27.76
N GLY A 733 -18.03 -1.94 27.10
CA GLY A 733 -18.42 -0.56 26.76
C GLY A 733 -19.39 0.04 27.79
N SER A 734 -19.70 1.34 27.68
CA SER A 734 -20.78 2.00 28.44
C SER A 734 -21.35 3.21 27.68
N ASN A 735 -22.62 3.55 27.94
CA ASN A 735 -23.42 4.56 27.24
C ASN A 735 -23.62 5.85 28.05
N SER A 736 -24.02 6.93 27.39
CA SER A 736 -25.09 7.81 27.91
C SER A 736 -25.75 8.71 26.85
N ASN A 737 -27.08 8.59 26.69
CA ASN A 737 -28.06 9.68 26.39
C ASN A 737 -27.93 10.52 25.08
N ARG A 738 -29.02 10.90 24.37
CA ARG A 738 -30.45 10.49 24.36
C ARG A 738 -31.14 11.05 23.07
N GLU A 739 -32.38 10.62 22.81
CA GLU A 739 -33.40 11.25 21.91
C GLU A 739 -33.30 11.08 20.38
N GLY A 740 -33.83 9.94 19.91
CA GLY A 740 -34.97 9.85 18.97
C GLY A 740 -35.02 10.65 17.65
N TYR A 741 -34.93 9.94 16.51
CA TYR A 741 -36.06 9.70 15.58
C TYR A 741 -35.69 8.59 14.55
N LEU A 742 -36.69 8.00 13.88
CA LEU A 742 -36.52 6.83 13.00
C LEU A 742 -36.15 7.18 11.55
N ARG A 743 -35.13 6.50 10.99
CA ARG A 743 -35.08 6.08 9.57
C ARG A 743 -34.04 4.97 9.33
N HIS A 744 -34.33 4.04 8.42
CA HIS A 744 -33.34 3.11 7.86
C HIS A 744 -32.45 3.84 6.84
N GLN A 745 -31.15 3.48 6.73
CA GLN A 745 -30.67 2.60 5.64
C GLN A 745 -29.16 2.30 5.74
N GLN A 746 -28.83 1.03 5.48
CA GLN A 746 -27.64 0.49 4.80
C GLN A 746 -26.33 1.33 4.78
N SER A 747 -25.33 0.89 5.55
CA SER A 747 -23.92 1.30 5.39
C SER A 747 -23.24 0.52 4.27
N LEU A 748 -23.01 1.14 3.11
CA LEU A 748 -22.29 0.55 1.98
C LEU A 748 -20.81 0.95 1.94
N SER A 749 -19.94 -0.08 2.01
CA SER A 749 -18.57 -0.15 1.49
C SER A 749 -17.66 1.10 1.49
N VAL A 750 -16.58 1.05 2.27
CA VAL A 750 -15.43 2.00 2.28
C VAL A 750 -14.64 2.04 0.95
N LEU A 751 -14.95 1.15 0.00
CA LEU A 751 -14.19 0.89 -1.23
C LEU A 751 -14.29 1.96 -2.33
N SER A 752 -15.29 2.84 -2.31
CA SER A 752 -15.47 3.89 -3.33
C SER A 752 -14.38 4.98 -3.29
N SER A 753 -13.89 5.31 -2.09
CA SER A 753 -12.92 6.38 -1.86
C SER A 753 -11.60 6.17 -2.62
N GLN A 754 -11.04 4.96 -2.58
CA GLN A 754 -9.77 4.62 -3.22
C GLN A 754 -9.81 4.71 -4.75
N GLN A 755 -10.96 4.47 -5.38
CA GLN A 755 -11.12 4.62 -6.83
C GLN A 755 -11.05 6.10 -7.24
N ILE A 756 -11.67 7.00 -6.46
CA ILE A 756 -11.62 8.45 -6.68
C ILE A 756 -10.18 8.97 -6.52
N THR A 757 -9.49 8.58 -5.44
CA THR A 757 -8.07 8.96 -5.22
C THR A 757 -7.19 8.54 -6.40
N ASN A 758 -7.31 7.29 -6.85
CA ASN A 758 -6.52 6.77 -7.98
C ASN A 758 -6.86 7.45 -9.32
N HIS A 759 -8.10 7.87 -9.54
CA HIS A 759 -8.49 8.63 -10.72
C HIS A 759 -7.86 10.04 -10.72
N ILE A 760 -7.91 10.74 -9.59
CA ILE A 760 -7.30 12.06 -9.41
C ILE A 760 -5.78 11.98 -9.58
N GLN A 761 -5.12 10.98 -8.97
CA GLN A 761 -3.67 10.77 -9.08
C GLN A 761 -3.23 10.56 -10.54
N ARG A 762 -3.98 9.77 -11.32
CA ARG A 762 -3.73 9.58 -12.77
C ARG A 762 -3.90 10.88 -13.58
N LYS A 763 -4.91 11.70 -13.26
CA LYS A 763 -5.17 12.96 -13.97
C LYS A 763 -4.13 14.05 -13.66
N LEU A 764 -3.58 14.07 -12.44
CA LEU A 764 -2.48 14.98 -12.06
C LEU A 764 -1.21 14.73 -12.89
N GLN A 765 -0.84 13.46 -13.12
CA GLN A 765 0.36 13.13 -13.92
C GLN A 765 0.26 13.56 -15.39
N THR A 766 -0.94 13.77 -15.95
CA THR A 766 -1.12 14.37 -17.28
C THR A 766 -0.90 15.88 -17.36
N ILE A 767 -0.58 16.56 -16.25
CA ILE A 767 -0.33 18.01 -16.22
C ILE A 767 1.18 18.33 -16.27
N GLU A 768 2.05 17.41 -15.86
CA GLU A 768 3.50 17.58 -15.85
C GLU A 768 4.22 16.68 -16.87
N GLY A 769 4.22 17.06 -18.16
CA GLY A 769 5.15 16.45 -19.12
C GLY A 769 4.79 16.45 -20.60
N ASN A 770 4.88 17.60 -21.28
CA ASN A 770 5.46 17.69 -22.64
C ASN A 770 5.57 19.14 -23.14
N HIS A 771 6.79 19.69 -23.15
CA HIS A 771 7.12 20.90 -23.90
C HIS A 771 8.52 20.78 -24.51
N ASN A 772 8.57 20.76 -25.84
CA ASN A 772 9.74 21.03 -26.67
C ASN A 772 9.29 21.95 -27.83
N GLU A 773 10.25 22.66 -28.42
CA GLU A 773 10.08 23.70 -29.46
C GLU A 773 9.46 25.06 -28.97
N PRO A 774 9.85 26.21 -29.58
CA PRO A 774 10.03 27.42 -28.78
C PRO A 774 9.25 28.66 -29.25
N ILE A 775 8.74 29.45 -28.29
CA ILE A 775 8.24 30.83 -28.52
C ILE A 775 8.93 31.79 -27.56
N LYS A 776 9.11 33.04 -27.99
CA LYS A 776 9.97 34.05 -27.38
C LYS A 776 9.26 34.95 -26.37
N ASP A 777 10.10 35.69 -25.66
CA ASP A 777 9.87 36.97 -25.00
C ASP A 777 9.15 37.03 -23.63
N ALA A 778 10.00 37.34 -22.65
CA ALA A 778 9.80 38.28 -21.55
C ALA A 778 9.09 37.82 -20.26
N MET A 779 9.95 37.71 -19.22
CA MET A 779 9.66 37.98 -17.81
C MET A 779 8.53 37.20 -17.13
N ASP A 780 8.93 36.22 -16.31
CA ASP A 780 8.60 36.35 -14.89
C ASP A 780 9.73 35.81 -13.97
N ARG A 781 9.73 36.24 -12.71
CA ARG A 781 10.50 35.67 -11.60
C ARG A 781 9.58 35.62 -10.38
N PRO A 782 9.61 34.54 -9.57
CA PRO A 782 8.69 34.42 -8.43
C PRO A 782 8.87 35.59 -7.46
N ARG A 783 7.75 36.25 -7.14
CA ARG A 783 7.64 37.18 -6.01
C ARG A 783 7.01 36.47 -4.83
N GLU A 784 7.50 36.78 -3.64
CA GLU A 784 6.87 36.40 -2.39
C GLU A 784 5.52 37.13 -2.26
N PHE A 785 4.47 36.41 -1.87
CA PHE A 785 3.18 37.00 -1.53
C PHE A 785 3.08 37.20 -0.02
N ALA A 786 3.50 38.38 0.44
CA ALA A 786 3.16 38.89 1.77
C ALA A 786 2.17 40.04 1.59
N ASP A 787 0.89 39.79 1.88
CA ASP A 787 -0.13 40.73 2.39
C ASP A 787 -1.51 40.05 2.36
N GLU A 788 -1.85 39.32 3.42
CA GLU A 788 -3.24 38.90 3.65
C GLU A 788 -4.05 40.03 4.33
N GLY A 789 -5.24 40.29 3.79
CA GLY A 789 -6.34 40.89 4.55
C GLY A 789 -6.36 42.42 4.68
N ARG A 790 -7.05 43.08 3.74
CA ARG A 790 -7.86 44.28 4.05
C ARG A 790 -8.96 44.52 3.01
N SER A 791 -10.21 44.57 3.49
CA SER A 791 -11.46 44.88 2.75
C SER A 791 -11.71 44.04 1.49
N ILE A 792 -12.78 43.26 1.38
CA ILE A 792 -14.14 43.39 1.97
C ILE A 792 -14.51 42.11 2.75
N GLY A 793 -15.50 42.19 3.65
CA GLY A 793 -15.74 41.19 4.69
C GLY A 793 -16.08 39.77 4.18
N CYS A 794 -15.25 38.81 4.60
CA CYS A 794 -15.56 37.39 4.61
C CYS A 794 -15.89 36.94 6.04
N GLN A 795 -16.79 35.96 6.21
CA GLN A 795 -17.01 35.30 7.50
C GLN A 795 -15.86 34.34 7.82
N SER A 796 -15.65 34.00 9.10
CA SER A 796 -14.73 32.90 9.45
C SER A 796 -15.32 31.56 9.04
N LEU A 797 -14.46 30.56 8.81
CA LEU A 797 -14.87 29.22 8.40
C LEU A 797 -15.86 28.58 9.38
N ASP A 798 -15.74 28.92 10.67
CA ASP A 798 -16.57 28.43 11.78
C ASP A 798 -18.03 28.91 11.71
N GLN A 799 -18.35 29.87 10.83
CA GLN A 799 -19.71 30.38 10.61
C GLN A 799 -20.38 29.84 9.35
N LEU A 800 -19.70 28.99 8.56
CA LEU A 800 -20.30 28.35 7.38
C LEU A 800 -21.19 27.17 7.82
N SER A 801 -22.47 27.44 8.03
CA SER A 801 -23.46 26.40 8.30
C SER A 801 -23.67 25.53 7.05
N LEU A 802 -23.02 24.36 7.01
CA LEU A 802 -23.21 23.32 5.99
C LEU A 802 -24.59 22.65 6.13
N ILE A 803 -25.64 23.39 5.79
CA ILE A 803 -27.03 22.93 5.71
C ILE A 803 -27.58 23.26 4.32
N ASN A 804 -27.04 22.57 3.31
CA ASN A 804 -27.64 22.47 1.98
C ASN A 804 -27.40 21.03 1.49
N LEU A 805 -28.46 20.23 1.39
CA LEU A 805 -28.43 18.92 0.74
C LEU A 805 -28.77 19.09 -0.75
N GLY A 806 -27.88 19.75 -1.48
CA GLY A 806 -27.99 19.97 -2.92
C GLY A 806 -26.62 20.04 -3.57
N ASP A 807 -26.51 19.55 -4.80
CA ASP A 807 -25.24 19.32 -5.50
C ASP A 807 -24.55 20.60 -6.04
N ASP A 808 -25.03 21.79 -5.67
CA ASP A 808 -24.49 23.07 -6.13
C ASP A 808 -23.19 23.45 -5.41
N LEU A 809 -22.07 23.23 -6.08
CA LEU A 809 -20.72 23.60 -5.62
C LEU A 809 -20.42 25.10 -5.79
N GLU A 810 -21.45 25.96 -5.88
CA GLU A 810 -21.33 27.39 -6.20
C GLU A 810 -20.39 28.16 -5.27
N PHE A 811 -20.23 27.72 -4.02
CA PHE A 811 -19.33 28.37 -3.04
C PHE A 811 -17.86 28.44 -3.52
N LEU A 812 -17.43 27.52 -4.40
CA LEU A 812 -16.09 27.51 -4.98
C LEU A 812 -15.82 28.74 -5.87
N ASN A 813 -16.85 29.41 -6.41
CA ASN A 813 -16.71 30.66 -7.17
C ASN A 813 -16.06 31.76 -6.33
N ASN A 814 -16.34 31.79 -5.03
CA ASN A 814 -15.84 32.82 -4.12
C ASN A 814 -14.39 32.57 -3.67
N LEU A 815 -13.81 31.41 -4.02
CA LEU A 815 -12.42 31.03 -3.68
C LEU A 815 -11.44 31.24 -4.85
N GLY A 816 -11.93 31.71 -6.01
CA GLY A 816 -11.10 32.16 -7.13
C GLY A 816 -10.95 31.17 -8.29
N PRO A 817 -10.27 31.59 -9.38
CA PRO A 817 -10.36 30.94 -10.70
C PRO A 817 -9.82 29.50 -10.73
N THR A 818 -8.87 29.15 -9.85
CA THR A 818 -8.32 27.79 -9.75
C THR A 818 -9.32 26.82 -9.12
N PHE A 819 -10.02 27.24 -8.06
CA PHE A 819 -11.06 26.45 -7.41
C PHE A 819 -12.31 26.31 -8.29
N ASN A 820 -12.61 27.31 -9.13
CA ASN A 820 -13.65 27.20 -10.14
C ASN A 820 -13.37 26.15 -11.22
N LYS A 821 -12.11 25.94 -11.63
CA LYS A 821 -11.76 24.80 -12.49
C LYS A 821 -12.02 23.46 -11.78
N LEU A 822 -11.74 23.37 -10.48
CA LEU A 822 -12.00 22.17 -9.69
C LEU A 822 -13.51 21.90 -9.55
N GLY A 823 -14.31 22.93 -9.24
CA GLY A 823 -15.78 22.81 -9.16
C GLY A 823 -16.42 22.33 -10.47
N ASN A 824 -15.98 22.88 -11.60
CA ASN A 824 -16.44 22.44 -12.92
C ASN A 824 -16.08 20.96 -13.21
N ILE A 825 -14.88 20.50 -12.82
CA ILE A 825 -14.48 19.09 -12.96
C ILE A 825 -15.37 18.19 -12.09
N CYS A 826 -15.69 18.60 -10.86
CA CYS A 826 -16.58 17.86 -9.97
C CYS A 826 -18.02 17.78 -10.50
N HIS A 827 -18.60 18.90 -10.97
CA HIS A 827 -19.92 18.89 -11.61
C HIS A 827 -19.98 17.98 -12.84
N GLN A 828 -18.92 17.98 -13.66
CA GLN A 828 -18.86 17.14 -14.86
C GLN A 828 -18.81 15.64 -14.49
N ALA A 829 -18.05 15.26 -13.46
CA ALA A 829 -18.05 13.89 -12.93
C ALA A 829 -19.42 13.47 -12.33
N ILE A 830 -20.14 14.38 -11.67
CA ILE A 830 -21.49 14.12 -11.14
C ILE A 830 -22.50 13.92 -12.30
N GLN A 831 -22.39 14.70 -13.38
CA GLN A 831 -23.22 14.52 -14.57
C GLN A 831 -22.95 13.18 -15.28
N ASP A 832 -21.68 12.78 -15.43
CA ASP A 832 -21.31 11.51 -16.05
C ASP A 832 -21.86 10.29 -15.27
N VAL A 833 -21.94 10.36 -13.93
CA VAL A 833 -22.54 9.32 -13.08
C VAL A 833 -24.06 9.27 -13.24
N ASN A 834 -24.74 10.43 -13.26
CA ASN A 834 -26.21 10.52 -13.39
C ASN A 834 -26.73 10.18 -14.80
N VAL A 835 -25.86 9.89 -15.77
CA VAL A 835 -26.20 9.40 -17.12
C VAL A 835 -26.06 7.86 -17.23
N GLN A 836 -25.61 7.17 -16.17
CA GLN A 836 -25.45 5.71 -16.13
C GLN A 836 -26.34 4.99 -15.09
N MET A 837 -27.45 5.60 -14.67
CA MET A 837 -28.52 5.00 -13.85
C MET A 837 -29.87 5.02 -14.57
#